data_AF-A0A409WCN3-F1
#
_entry.id   AF-A0A409WCN3-F1
#
_cell.length_a   1.000
_cell.length_b   1.000
_cell.length_c   1.000
_cell.angle_alpha   90.00
_cell.angle_beta   90.00
_cell.angle_gamma   90.00
#
_symmetry.space_group_name_H-M   'P 1'
#
loop_
_entity.id
_entity.type
_entity.pdbx_description
1 polymer ?
#
loop_
_entity_poly.entity_id
_entity_poly.type
_entity_poly.pdbx_seq_one_letter_code
_entity_poly.pdbx_strand_id
1 'polypeptide(L)'
;MTTDTVVNDEDSQFEASDNSTVSWKAMASAQETSKSPSMTYPERGHEALNQGHLAGLTAPTPPGLQEPVEAGVSLHSYPPFGPCNRSEDQIESVPSLTMSMSTIHCRHASPSSVNSEVVAKESEKELEIAESGRTDMKKAGAIAGSHMDVDAGLSDEDTMLADPSRNKKRPRNPRSSYSLAPAPPSKLKVPIPSRNTQSAKSAKKSNRSGAARKAQRSFLATDRHAFDQPIDIETLPSLFEPVTVQESYVIGEPVSFSSTPVHRLSCGMDMIAYDADGNEWPFKPEFHLTYEIMFSRFVMRLPQHEIHVDRFKQFYARIQAGYIDGVPLFLKYPQLSCIKILSWTIFNQFSTSQLSEIMAKHVLVTGCPFSEGTRFDKKGLRALAPLTAQRAITDFSVLAPTSGDADDTPCNPSVVSGLVQDILDNALKRNKILNGLDFPLWKSRESNTYSVDLAAWDYGQGLQSTEVTAPFPTHHMSWGTAGTQHTLTFLHIDSDGVGTEDGPQCGAKLWGVISPRRSLPLSSIYFFLHQGFCVNEVLNESDYDFEAVVLRPGDRFYMKPGTPHFVYGLEDAICVGSHHYVTTLMQETLQGLIHAFVLHKFLTNTQHPPTRQILRKILIFFQRGTMLGQIPPDDPTFQHLPDLQTIDGVLNVVSVAILCFLGNVLDFRTYKAPNQHESSKRTKEQSFLLEQHDVNAIPFSERLSICYARGVAVQVLKWISKVCIFRNAAGSTVSGLPYAFTAQILGALLSYKKAAEDEGLGGAPHCTYRLLSAQVENVVECILDLTKLWSTRSQEPVTSLAFEGKETYTIEWRVGWEKEKEWKDRETDYLYDGLTPFDYSYFTAQQKRCSDESLKIAALMVDEGGPSKRRRKY
;
A
#
# COMPACT_ATOMS: atom_id res chain seq x y z
N MET A 1 85.28 13.10 10.43
CA MET A 1 83.92 13.42 9.92
C MET A 1 83.78 12.65 8.62
N THR A 2 83.53 11.34 8.68
CA THR A 2 82.22 10.66 8.85
C THR A 2 81.45 10.58 7.51
N THR A 3 81.66 9.58 6.65
CA THR A 3 81.29 8.12 6.70
C THR A 3 79.78 7.87 6.49
N ASP A 4 79.29 7.03 5.56
CA ASP A 4 79.97 6.34 4.45
C ASP A 4 78.99 5.67 3.43
N THR A 5 79.48 5.48 2.18
CA THR A 5 79.24 4.43 1.13
C THR A 5 77.87 3.66 0.92
N VAL A 6 77.32 3.36 -0.29
CA VAL A 6 77.73 2.61 -1.56
C VAL A 6 77.43 1.08 -1.49
N VAL A 7 76.91 0.34 -2.50
CA VAL A 7 76.43 0.64 -3.90
C VAL A 7 75.72 -0.58 -4.60
N ASN A 8 75.06 -0.36 -5.77
CA ASN A 8 74.71 -1.25 -6.92
C ASN A 8 73.70 -2.43 -6.88
N ASP A 9 72.91 -2.48 -7.97
CA ASP A 9 72.62 -3.54 -9.00
C ASP A 9 72.09 -4.98 -8.74
N GLU A 10 71.37 -5.41 -9.80
CA GLU A 10 71.33 -6.73 -10.48
C GLU A 10 70.21 -7.79 -10.21
N ASP A 11 69.56 -8.16 -11.33
CA ASP A 11 69.10 -9.48 -11.78
C ASP A 11 68.12 -10.34 -10.94
N SER A 12 66.87 -10.53 -11.40
CA SER A 12 66.41 -11.66 -12.27
C SER A 12 65.33 -12.47 -11.52
N GLN A 13 64.40 -13.28 -12.06
CA GLN A 13 64.05 -13.85 -13.38
C GLN A 13 62.49 -13.95 -13.46
N PHE A 14 61.83 -13.82 -14.62
CA PHE A 14 61.17 -14.89 -15.43
C PHE A 14 60.34 -15.94 -14.65
N GLU A 15 59.17 -16.41 -15.11
CA GLU A 15 58.62 -16.45 -16.49
C GLU A 15 57.18 -15.89 -16.62
N ALA A 16 56.82 -15.52 -17.85
CA ALA A 16 55.45 -15.27 -18.29
C ALA A 16 54.97 -16.42 -19.20
N SER A 17 53.65 -16.54 -19.38
CA SER A 17 53.12 -17.03 -20.67
C SER A 17 51.81 -16.31 -21.04
N ASP A 18 51.81 -15.73 -22.23
CA ASP A 18 50.63 -15.17 -22.88
C ASP A 18 49.60 -16.26 -23.21
N ASN A 19 48.31 -15.90 -23.25
CA ASN A 19 47.63 -15.90 -24.55
C ASN A 19 46.27 -15.19 -24.61
N SER A 20 46.15 -14.34 -25.64
CA SER A 20 44.97 -14.07 -26.46
C SER A 20 43.62 -13.76 -25.81
N THR A 21 43.26 -12.48 -25.91
CA THR A 21 41.91 -12.02 -26.27
C THR A 21 41.24 -12.86 -27.36
N VAL A 22 40.06 -13.44 -27.11
CA VAL A 22 39.10 -13.84 -28.16
C VAL A 22 37.65 -13.56 -27.76
N SER A 23 36.95 -12.84 -28.63
CA SER A 23 35.51 -12.58 -28.64
C SER A 23 34.66 -13.86 -28.73
N TRP A 24 33.53 -13.92 -28.01
CA TRP A 24 32.46 -14.89 -28.30
C TRP A 24 31.15 -14.21 -28.67
N LYS A 25 30.87 -14.20 -29.97
CA LYS A 25 29.55 -13.89 -30.54
C LYS A 25 29.24 -14.92 -31.63
N ALA A 26 28.13 -15.64 -31.45
CA ALA A 26 27.43 -16.51 -32.41
C ALA A 26 28.21 -17.68 -33.07
N MET A 27 27.71 -18.91 -32.88
CA MET A 27 26.81 -19.56 -33.85
C MET A 27 26.45 -21.00 -33.45
N ALA A 28 25.20 -21.39 -33.67
CA ALA A 28 24.81 -22.77 -33.91
C ALA A 28 23.55 -22.81 -34.79
N SER A 29 23.74 -23.11 -36.08
CA SER A 29 22.68 -23.50 -37.00
C SER A 29 23.06 -24.85 -37.57
N ALA A 30 22.22 -25.85 -37.37
CA ALA A 30 22.29 -27.12 -38.09
C ALA A 30 20.86 -27.63 -38.33
N GLN A 31 20.48 -27.78 -39.59
CA GLN A 31 19.34 -28.58 -40.00
C GLN A 31 19.79 -30.05 -40.04
N GLU A 32 18.94 -31.00 -39.65
CA GLU A 32 18.64 -32.16 -40.51
C GLU A 32 17.39 -32.95 -40.05
N THR A 33 16.39 -32.93 -40.91
CA THR A 33 15.49 -34.03 -41.31
C THR A 33 15.36 -35.30 -40.44
N SER A 34 14.13 -35.57 -39.94
CA SER A 34 13.20 -36.58 -40.52
C SER A 34 12.45 -37.49 -39.53
N LYS A 35 11.25 -37.90 -39.99
CA LYS A 35 10.48 -39.11 -39.62
C LYS A 35 9.86 -39.21 -38.20
N SER A 36 8.58 -38.86 -38.18
CA SER A 36 7.56 -39.43 -37.30
C SER A 36 7.48 -40.97 -37.37
N PRO A 37 6.93 -41.59 -36.31
CA PRO A 37 6.00 -42.69 -36.54
C PRO A 37 4.66 -42.52 -35.79
N SER A 38 3.58 -42.95 -36.44
CA SER A 38 2.23 -43.03 -35.86
C SER A 38 1.95 -44.43 -35.30
N MET A 39 1.37 -44.54 -34.10
CA MET A 39 0.57 -45.69 -33.62
C MET A 39 -0.47 -45.17 -32.61
N THR A 40 -1.77 -45.12 -32.93
CA THR A 40 -2.79 -46.19 -32.81
C THR A 40 -3.08 -46.69 -31.39
N TYR A 41 -4.19 -46.20 -30.81
CA TYR A 41 -5.32 -46.91 -30.16
C TYR A 41 -5.05 -48.18 -29.29
N PRO A 42 -5.76 -48.35 -28.15
CA PRO A 42 -7.18 -48.75 -28.25
C PRO A 42 -8.18 -48.20 -27.22
N GLU A 43 -9.44 -48.19 -27.63
CA GLU A 43 -10.63 -48.12 -26.78
C GLU A 43 -10.87 -49.45 -26.04
N ARG A 44 -11.21 -49.37 -24.75
CA ARG A 44 -12.15 -50.24 -23.99
C ARG A 44 -12.63 -49.39 -22.80
N GLY A 45 -13.86 -49.43 -22.30
CA GLY A 45 -15.01 -50.28 -22.57
C GLY A 45 -15.77 -50.53 -21.25
N HIS A 46 -17.11 -50.43 -21.26
CA HIS A 46 -18.14 -50.97 -20.33
C HIS A 46 -17.66 -51.81 -19.11
N GLU A 47 -18.20 -51.72 -17.89
CA GLU A 47 -19.60 -51.74 -17.42
C GLU A 47 -19.59 -51.37 -15.89
N ALA A 48 -20.49 -50.53 -15.34
CA ALA A 48 -21.86 -50.78 -14.86
C ALA A 48 -22.03 -51.22 -13.38
N LEU A 49 -23.19 -50.85 -12.82
CA LEU A 49 -23.85 -51.34 -11.58
C LEU A 49 -23.22 -51.03 -10.21
N ASN A 50 -23.85 -50.10 -9.49
CA ASN A 50 -24.52 -50.49 -8.24
C ASN A 50 -25.72 -49.57 -7.92
N GLN A 51 -26.92 -50.14 -7.83
CA GLN A 51 -28.11 -49.49 -7.26
C GLN A 51 -28.30 -49.98 -5.82
N GLY A 52 -28.61 -49.07 -4.90
CA GLY A 52 -28.94 -49.40 -3.51
C GLY A 52 -29.91 -48.36 -2.94
N HIS A 53 -31.08 -48.82 -2.48
CA HIS A 53 -32.20 -47.98 -2.05
C HIS A 53 -31.98 -47.21 -0.74
N LEU A 54 -32.63 -46.04 -0.62
CA LEU A 54 -33.58 -45.64 0.44
C LEU A 54 -34.14 -44.26 0.04
N ALA A 55 -35.43 -44.12 -0.31
CA ALA A 55 -36.51 -43.71 0.59
C ALA A 55 -36.06 -42.69 1.68
N GLY A 56 -36.64 -41.50 1.80
CA GLY A 56 -37.83 -40.93 1.17
C GLY A 56 -38.56 -40.06 2.20
N LEU A 57 -38.44 -38.74 2.10
CA LEU A 57 -39.11 -37.79 3.01
C LEU A 57 -39.67 -36.59 2.24
N THR A 58 -40.97 -36.41 2.36
CA THR A 58 -41.75 -35.28 1.86
C THR A 58 -41.51 -34.03 2.71
N ALA A 59 -41.24 -32.88 2.09
CA ALA A 59 -41.24 -31.57 2.73
C ALA A 59 -42.50 -30.76 2.36
N PRO A 60 -43.07 -29.94 3.26
CA PRO A 60 -44.37 -29.29 3.06
C PRO A 60 -44.29 -27.95 2.30
N THR A 61 -45.32 -27.67 1.51
CA THR A 61 -45.54 -26.40 0.82
C THR A 61 -46.12 -25.34 1.78
N PRO A 62 -45.58 -24.10 1.84
CA PRO A 62 -46.25 -22.98 2.50
C PRO A 62 -47.25 -22.27 1.56
N PRO A 63 -48.32 -21.64 2.08
CA PRO A 63 -49.41 -21.11 1.26
C PRO A 63 -49.28 -19.62 0.89
N GLY A 64 -49.68 -19.30 -0.34
CA GLY A 64 -50.55 -18.16 -0.69
C GLY A 64 -50.09 -16.73 -0.36
N LEU A 65 -49.68 -16.00 -1.39
CA LEU A 65 -49.87 -14.55 -1.48
C LEU A 65 -50.55 -14.21 -2.82
N GLN A 66 -51.44 -13.22 -2.79
CA GLN A 66 -52.31 -12.86 -3.91
C GLN A 66 -51.63 -11.89 -4.88
N GLU A 67 -51.73 -12.14 -6.18
CA GLU A 67 -51.49 -11.12 -7.22
C GLU A 67 -52.81 -10.46 -7.67
N PRO A 68 -52.79 -9.16 -8.01
CA PRO A 68 -53.85 -8.52 -8.77
C PRO A 68 -53.51 -8.40 -10.27
N VAL A 69 -54.14 -9.26 -11.07
CA VAL A 69 -54.87 -8.95 -12.32
C VAL A 69 -54.32 -7.86 -13.28
N GLU A 70 -53.80 -8.36 -14.41
CA GLU A 70 -53.95 -7.89 -15.81
C GLU A 70 -53.55 -6.46 -16.26
N ALA A 71 -52.49 -6.41 -17.07
CA ALA A 71 -52.55 -6.08 -18.52
C ALA A 71 -51.22 -6.52 -19.19
N GLY A 72 -51.14 -7.06 -20.41
CA GLY A 72 -52.18 -7.27 -21.42
C GLY A 72 -51.67 -7.02 -22.85
N VAL A 73 -50.58 -7.69 -23.30
CA VAL A 73 -50.05 -7.55 -24.67
C VAL A 73 -49.64 -8.91 -25.26
N SER A 74 -49.92 -9.09 -26.56
CA SER A 74 -49.89 -10.35 -27.32
C SER A 74 -48.49 -10.89 -27.65
N LEU A 75 -48.33 -12.22 -27.56
CA LEU A 75 -47.22 -12.99 -28.11
C LEU A 75 -47.53 -13.44 -29.54
N HIS A 76 -46.63 -13.16 -30.49
CA HIS A 76 -46.58 -13.90 -31.76
C HIS A 76 -45.26 -14.66 -31.92
N SER A 77 -45.44 -15.97 -32.05
CA SER A 77 -44.51 -17.04 -32.45
C SER A 77 -43.41 -16.68 -33.44
N TYR A 78 -42.19 -17.13 -33.13
CA TYR A 78 -41.15 -17.45 -34.11
C TYR A 78 -41.53 -18.66 -34.98
N PRO A 79 -41.03 -18.70 -36.24
CA PRO A 79 -40.65 -19.94 -36.91
C PRO A 79 -39.12 -20.00 -37.22
N PRO A 80 -38.57 -21.19 -37.55
CA PRO A 80 -37.13 -21.46 -37.46
C PRO A 80 -36.35 -21.52 -38.80
N PHE A 81 -35.02 -21.62 -38.66
CA PHE A 81 -33.98 -22.12 -39.61
C PHE A 81 -34.39 -22.61 -41.02
N GLY A 82 -33.69 -22.11 -42.06
CA GLY A 82 -33.61 -22.76 -43.39
C GLY A 82 -32.78 -21.98 -44.43
N PRO A 83 -31.88 -22.61 -45.23
CA PRO A 83 -30.91 -21.88 -46.08
C PRO A 83 -31.11 -22.02 -47.61
N CYS A 84 -30.65 -21.03 -48.39
CA CYS A 84 -30.10 -21.13 -49.77
C CYS A 84 -29.36 -19.80 -50.09
N ASN A 85 -28.17 -19.74 -50.72
CA ASN A 85 -27.66 -20.24 -52.01
C ASN A 85 -28.17 -19.52 -53.29
N ARG A 86 -27.24 -18.72 -53.86
CA ARG A 86 -26.96 -18.41 -55.30
C ARG A 86 -28.08 -18.03 -56.30
N SER A 87 -27.96 -16.82 -56.85
CA SER A 87 -27.73 -16.50 -58.29
C SER A 87 -27.39 -14.99 -58.35
N GLU A 88 -26.34 -14.52 -59.06
CA GLU A 88 -26.32 -14.17 -60.49
C GLU A 88 -27.40 -13.12 -60.83
N ASP A 89 -27.11 -11.97 -61.47
CA ASP A 89 -26.10 -11.74 -62.51
C ASP A 89 -25.82 -10.22 -62.78
N GLN A 90 -24.81 -9.95 -63.62
CA GLN A 90 -24.48 -8.67 -64.33
C GLN A 90 -23.83 -7.50 -63.56
N ILE A 91 -22.94 -6.66 -64.13
CA ILE A 91 -21.82 -6.73 -65.12
C ILE A 91 -21.26 -5.28 -65.28
N GLU A 92 -20.05 -5.13 -65.86
CA GLU A 92 -19.27 -3.88 -66.08
C GLU A 92 -18.52 -3.30 -64.86
N SER A 93 -17.27 -2.84 -64.98
CA SER A 93 -16.21 -3.13 -65.96
C SER A 93 -14.82 -2.82 -65.34
N VAL A 94 -13.76 -3.45 -65.85
CA VAL A 94 -12.38 -3.38 -65.31
C VAL A 94 -11.40 -2.93 -66.40
N PRO A 95 -10.39 -2.12 -66.06
CA PRO A 95 -8.99 -2.53 -66.28
C PRO A 95 -8.14 -2.28 -65.00
N SER A 96 -7.45 -3.25 -64.39
CA SER A 96 -6.23 -3.96 -64.87
C SER A 96 -5.10 -2.99 -65.24
N LEU A 97 -3.82 -3.12 -64.86
CA LEU A 97 -2.98 -4.22 -64.34
C LEU A 97 -2.08 -3.68 -63.17
N THR A 98 -1.17 -4.36 -62.44
CA THR A 98 -0.54 -5.71 -62.51
C THR A 98 0.08 -6.10 -61.15
N MET A 99 0.43 -7.39 -61.01
CA MET A 99 1.42 -8.08 -60.13
C MET A 99 2.52 -7.21 -59.46
N SER A 100 3.16 -7.58 -58.34
CA SER A 100 3.59 -8.93 -57.87
C SER A 100 3.97 -8.94 -56.38
N MET A 101 4.04 -10.13 -55.77
CA MET A 101 4.83 -10.35 -54.55
C MET A 101 6.33 -10.16 -54.80
N SER A 102 7.06 -9.58 -53.84
CA SER A 102 8.39 -10.07 -53.44
C SER A 102 8.90 -9.46 -52.12
N THR A 103 9.26 -10.38 -51.24
CA THR A 103 10.01 -10.34 -49.98
C THR A 103 11.28 -9.46 -49.93
N ILE A 104 11.78 -9.22 -48.69
CA ILE A 104 13.19 -8.93 -48.29
C ILE A 104 13.70 -7.47 -48.40
N HIS A 105 13.91 -6.76 -47.27
CA HIS A 105 15.21 -6.61 -46.56
C HIS A 105 15.16 -5.52 -45.46
N CYS A 106 15.54 -5.86 -44.22
CA CYS A 106 16.03 -4.86 -43.27
C CYS A 106 17.54 -4.65 -43.47
N ARG A 107 18.00 -3.40 -43.60
CA ARG A 107 19.38 -2.99 -43.33
C ARG A 107 19.42 -1.60 -42.70
N HIS A 108 20.28 -1.45 -41.69
CA HIS A 108 20.70 -0.15 -41.17
C HIS A 108 21.45 0.64 -42.24
N ALA A 109 21.31 1.97 -42.20
CA ALA A 109 22.32 2.91 -42.66
C ALA A 109 22.25 4.19 -41.81
N SER A 110 23.40 4.61 -41.28
CA SER A 110 23.59 5.90 -40.60
C SER A 110 23.60 7.05 -41.62
N PRO A 111 23.37 8.30 -41.17
CA PRO A 111 23.86 9.47 -41.90
C PRO A 111 24.95 10.20 -41.09
N SER A 112 26.19 10.14 -41.58
CA SER A 112 27.24 11.08 -41.19
C SER A 112 27.34 12.20 -42.22
N SER A 113 27.23 13.45 -41.76
CA SER A 113 27.95 14.65 -42.24
C SER A 113 27.95 14.99 -43.75
N VAL A 114 27.59 16.23 -44.11
CA VAL A 114 28.54 17.31 -44.44
C VAL A 114 27.81 18.54 -45.03
N ASN A 115 28.10 19.71 -44.47
CA ASN A 115 27.94 21.08 -45.00
C ASN A 115 26.55 21.69 -45.31
N SER A 116 26.38 23.02 -45.25
CA SER A 116 27.01 24.10 -44.44
C SER A 116 26.33 25.44 -44.81
N GLU A 117 26.56 26.49 -44.02
CA GLU A 117 26.32 27.91 -44.36
C GLU A 117 24.85 28.35 -44.59
N VAL A 118 24.27 28.98 -43.57
CA VAL A 118 24.03 30.44 -43.47
C VAL A 118 23.48 30.71 -42.05
N VAL A 119 23.59 31.95 -41.55
CA VAL A 119 23.22 32.41 -40.18
C VAL A 119 24.21 32.03 -39.07
N ALA A 120 25.39 32.67 -39.10
CA ALA A 120 26.24 32.84 -37.92
C ALA A 120 26.68 34.31 -37.85
N LYS A 121 25.88 35.17 -37.20
CA LYS A 121 26.24 36.59 -36.94
C LYS A 121 25.32 37.35 -35.96
N GLU A 122 24.90 36.75 -34.84
CA GLU A 122 24.17 37.53 -33.80
C GLU A 122 24.25 36.97 -32.36
N SER A 123 25.37 36.36 -31.94
CA SER A 123 25.49 35.74 -30.60
C SER A 123 26.85 35.88 -29.89
N GLU A 124 27.68 36.88 -30.25
CA GLU A 124 28.96 37.18 -29.56
C GLU A 124 28.89 38.51 -28.78
N LYS A 125 27.88 38.68 -27.91
CA LYS A 125 27.81 39.90 -27.07
C LYS A 125 27.15 39.80 -25.69
N GLU A 126 26.82 38.61 -25.21
CA GLU A 126 26.26 38.40 -23.85
C GLU A 126 27.00 37.31 -23.06
N LEU A 127 28.33 37.27 -23.19
CA LEU A 127 29.21 36.39 -22.39
C LEU A 127 30.49 37.11 -21.93
N GLU A 128 30.32 38.32 -21.40
CA GLU A 128 31.42 39.11 -20.78
C GLU A 128 30.98 39.87 -19.52
N ILE A 129 29.98 39.37 -18.78
CA ILE A 129 29.61 39.85 -17.42
C ILE A 129 29.27 38.64 -16.52
N ALA A 130 30.24 37.73 -16.32
CA ALA A 130 30.08 36.59 -15.40
C ALA A 130 31.38 36.10 -14.71
N GLU A 131 32.54 36.73 -14.92
CA GLU A 131 33.82 36.31 -14.28
C GLU A 131 34.54 37.47 -13.56
N SER A 132 33.90 38.07 -12.56
CA SER A 132 34.59 38.93 -11.58
C SER A 132 33.87 38.91 -10.22
N GLY A 133 34.12 37.88 -9.39
CA GLY A 133 33.42 37.78 -8.11
C GLY A 133 33.70 36.55 -7.25
N ARG A 134 34.93 36.00 -7.22
CA ARG A 134 35.26 34.88 -6.32
C ARG A 134 36.71 34.81 -5.84
N THR A 135 37.15 35.87 -5.18
CA THR A 135 38.33 35.87 -4.29
C THR A 135 37.98 36.51 -2.95
N ASP A 136 38.75 36.16 -1.92
CA ASP A 136 38.71 36.69 -0.54
C ASP A 136 37.52 36.31 0.37
N MET A 137 37.67 35.18 1.07
CA MET A 137 37.58 35.17 2.55
C MET A 137 38.15 33.88 3.17
N LYS A 138 39.44 33.90 3.53
CA LYS A 138 40.06 32.97 4.51
C LYS A 138 41.10 33.71 5.35
N LYS A 139 41.14 33.40 6.66
CA LYS A 139 42.06 33.87 7.73
C LYS A 139 41.82 35.25 8.37
N ALA A 140 41.14 35.24 9.51
CA ALA A 140 41.58 35.77 10.82
C ALA A 140 40.50 35.38 11.87
N GLY A 141 40.78 35.09 13.14
CA GLY A 141 42.03 34.96 13.90
C GLY A 141 41.83 34.02 15.09
N ALA A 142 42.82 33.88 15.97
CA ALA A 142 42.86 32.85 17.01
C ALA A 142 43.06 33.40 18.44
N ILE A 143 43.08 32.48 19.43
CA ILE A 143 43.71 32.54 20.78
C ILE A 143 42.80 32.87 21.99
N ALA A 144 43.07 32.09 23.06
CA ALA A 144 42.63 32.15 24.47
C ALA A 144 41.16 31.80 24.80
N GLY A 145 40.83 30.91 25.75
CA GLY A 145 41.65 29.94 26.49
C GLY A 145 41.35 29.88 28.00
N SER A 146 41.08 28.69 28.54
CA SER A 146 41.26 28.36 29.97
C SER A 146 41.30 26.85 30.21
N HIS A 147 42.38 26.37 30.82
CA HIS A 147 42.58 25.00 31.30
C HIS A 147 41.54 24.57 32.35
N MET A 148 41.30 23.26 32.46
CA MET A 148 41.69 22.56 33.68
C MET A 148 41.99 21.08 33.42
N ASP A 149 43.22 20.68 33.76
CA ASP A 149 43.73 19.32 33.65
C ASP A 149 43.23 18.45 34.82
N VAL A 150 43.00 17.16 34.58
CA VAL A 150 43.43 16.10 35.49
C VAL A 150 43.94 14.92 34.65
N ASP A 151 45.10 14.41 35.04
CA ASP A 151 45.92 13.44 34.30
C ASP A 151 45.98 12.08 35.03
N ALA A 152 46.56 11.08 34.37
CA ALA A 152 47.10 9.82 34.89
C ALA A 152 46.15 8.74 35.46
N GLY A 153 46.37 7.50 35.01
CA GLY A 153 45.67 6.31 35.52
C GLY A 153 45.95 4.99 34.77
N LEU A 154 47.19 4.75 34.32
CA LEU A 154 47.60 3.44 33.78
C LEU A 154 47.95 2.47 34.92
N SER A 155 47.49 1.22 34.82
CA SER A 155 48.18 0.05 35.40
C SER A 155 47.68 -1.27 34.79
N ASP A 156 48.47 -1.80 33.87
CA ASP A 156 49.09 -3.13 33.88
C ASP A 156 48.24 -4.43 33.98
N GLU A 157 48.33 -5.17 32.87
CA GLU A 157 48.83 -6.56 32.75
C GLU A 157 48.18 -7.78 33.47
N ASP A 158 47.73 -8.68 32.59
CA ASP A 158 48.13 -10.11 32.48
C ASP A 158 47.50 -11.28 33.26
N THR A 159 47.11 -12.27 32.44
CA THR A 159 47.21 -13.73 32.64
C THR A 159 46.46 -14.41 33.81
N MET A 160 45.43 -15.22 33.48
CA MET A 160 45.64 -16.67 33.18
C MET A 160 44.36 -17.49 32.96
N LEU A 161 44.57 -18.56 32.19
CA LEU A 161 43.72 -19.71 31.86
C LEU A 161 42.95 -20.33 33.04
N ALA A 162 41.69 -20.73 32.79
CA ALA A 162 41.08 -21.94 33.38
C ALA A 162 39.84 -22.44 32.61
N ASP A 163 39.93 -23.62 31.98
CA ASP A 163 38.79 -24.51 31.72
C ASP A 163 38.27 -25.06 33.07
N PRO A 164 36.95 -25.22 33.25
CA PRO A 164 36.51 -26.60 33.44
C PRO A 164 35.13 -26.93 32.83
N SER A 165 35.14 -27.93 31.95
CA SER A 165 33.97 -28.72 31.59
C SER A 165 33.33 -29.48 32.78
N ARG A 166 32.07 -29.90 32.58
CA ARG A 166 31.21 -30.77 33.44
C ARG A 166 30.66 -30.16 34.75
N ASN A 167 29.34 -29.92 34.75
CA ASN A 167 28.45 -30.87 35.43
C ASN A 167 26.98 -30.85 34.96
N LYS A 168 26.32 -32.00 35.10
CA LYS A 168 24.89 -32.20 34.75
C LYS A 168 23.98 -31.69 35.88
N LYS A 169 22.84 -31.08 35.55
CA LYS A 169 21.54 -31.26 36.27
C LYS A 169 20.35 -30.69 35.49
N ARG A 170 19.31 -31.51 35.34
CA ARG A 170 17.99 -31.10 34.79
C ARG A 170 17.26 -30.18 35.79
N PRO A 171 16.53 -29.14 35.35
CA PRO A 171 15.44 -28.57 36.12
C PRO A 171 14.26 -29.56 36.21
N ARG A 172 13.55 -29.57 37.35
CA ARG A 172 12.27 -30.28 37.52
C ARG A 172 11.12 -29.32 37.20
N ASN A 173 10.12 -29.78 36.45
CA ASN A 173 8.82 -29.09 36.38
C ASN A 173 8.11 -29.12 37.74
N PRO A 174 7.59 -27.99 38.25
CA PRO A 174 6.48 -27.97 39.18
C PRO A 174 5.15 -27.82 38.39
N ARG A 175 4.39 -28.91 38.25
CA ARG A 175 2.97 -28.78 37.89
C ARG A 175 2.23 -28.23 39.12
N SER A 176 1.50 -27.13 38.95
CA SER A 176 0.53 -26.62 39.92
C SER A 176 -0.81 -26.46 39.22
N SER A 177 -1.79 -27.28 39.61
CA SER A 177 -3.13 -27.28 39.06
C SER A 177 -4.05 -26.37 39.88
N TYR A 178 -4.64 -25.35 39.24
CA TYR A 178 -5.76 -24.62 39.82
C TYR A 178 -7.04 -24.87 39.00
N SER A 179 -7.92 -25.70 39.58
CA SER A 179 -9.32 -25.80 39.19
C SER A 179 -10.10 -24.73 39.94
N LEU A 180 -10.82 -23.87 39.22
CA LEU A 180 -11.78 -22.93 39.80
C LEU A 180 -13.18 -23.27 39.32
N ALA A 181 -14.05 -23.65 40.27
CA ALA A 181 -15.48 -23.83 40.04
C ALA A 181 -16.19 -22.46 40.07
N PRO A 182 -17.29 -22.27 39.31
CA PRO A 182 -17.98 -20.99 39.22
C PRO A 182 -18.90 -20.72 40.42
N ALA A 183 -18.97 -19.45 40.84
CA ALA A 183 -19.95 -18.94 41.82
C ALA A 183 -21.12 -18.22 41.11
N PRO A 184 -22.34 -18.21 41.70
CA PRO A 184 -23.56 -17.78 41.01
C PRO A 184 -23.77 -16.24 40.99
N PRO A 185 -24.58 -15.72 40.04
CA PRO A 185 -24.74 -14.28 39.83
C PRO A 185 -25.69 -13.62 40.85
N SER A 186 -25.28 -12.45 41.37
CA SER A 186 -26.11 -11.56 42.18
C SER A 186 -26.79 -10.48 41.33
N LYS A 187 -28.02 -10.10 41.70
CA LYS A 187 -28.87 -9.20 40.91
C LYS A 187 -28.58 -7.73 41.22
N LEU A 188 -28.20 -6.95 40.21
CA LEU A 188 -28.11 -5.49 40.29
C LEU A 188 -29.47 -4.83 39.99
N LYS A 189 -29.87 -3.86 40.81
CA LYS A 189 -31.05 -3.01 40.61
C LYS A 189 -30.66 -1.72 39.90
N VAL A 190 -31.43 -1.34 38.88
CA VAL A 190 -31.29 -0.07 38.14
C VAL A 190 -32.12 1.04 38.81
N PRO A 191 -31.57 2.25 39.05
CA PRO A 191 -32.36 3.44 39.40
C PRO A 191 -32.81 4.21 38.15
N ILE A 192 -34.04 4.74 38.19
CA ILE A 192 -34.64 5.58 37.14
C ILE A 192 -34.30 7.06 37.42
N PRO A 193 -33.86 7.87 36.43
CA PRO A 193 -33.70 9.31 36.60
C PRO A 193 -35.02 10.08 36.38
N SER A 194 -35.35 10.96 37.32
CA SER A 194 -36.55 11.82 37.27
C SER A 194 -36.31 13.11 36.49
N ARG A 195 -37.30 13.51 35.67
CA ARG A 195 -37.44 14.87 35.11
C ARG A 195 -37.37 15.95 36.21
N ASN A 196 -36.79 17.11 35.90
CA ASN A 196 -37.45 18.37 36.22
C ASN A 196 -37.07 19.53 35.28
N THR A 197 -37.97 20.51 35.22
CA THR A 197 -38.00 21.64 34.28
C THR A 197 -37.66 22.99 34.93
N GLN A 198 -37.19 23.97 34.13
CA GLN A 198 -37.34 25.45 34.21
C GLN A 198 -36.03 26.12 33.72
N SER A 199 -35.96 26.89 32.62
CA SER A 199 -36.66 28.10 32.15
C SER A 199 -35.97 29.43 32.53
N ALA A 200 -35.23 29.97 31.55
CA ALA A 200 -35.00 31.38 31.21
C ALA A 200 -34.69 32.45 32.29
N LYS A 201 -33.60 33.21 32.06
CA LYS A 201 -33.60 34.69 32.06
C LYS A 201 -32.36 35.31 31.37
N SER A 202 -32.43 36.62 31.12
CA SER A 202 -31.69 37.37 30.09
C SER A 202 -30.78 38.48 30.62
N ALA A 203 -29.68 38.80 29.93
CA ALA A 203 -29.13 40.17 29.66
C ALA A 203 -27.77 40.05 28.91
N LYS A 204 -27.47 40.66 27.75
CA LYS A 204 -27.37 42.07 27.29
C LYS A 204 -26.03 42.80 27.61
N LYS A 205 -25.23 43.00 26.55
CA LYS A 205 -24.19 44.06 26.32
C LYS A 205 -22.95 44.01 27.24
N SER A 206 -21.77 44.56 26.89
CA SER A 206 -21.39 45.58 25.88
C SER A 206 -19.96 45.42 25.32
N ASN A 207 -19.66 46.13 24.22
CA ASN A 207 -18.31 46.29 23.65
C ASN A 207 -17.36 47.10 24.56
N ARG A 208 -16.04 46.82 24.51
CA ARG A 208 -15.05 47.86 24.14
C ARG A 208 -13.65 47.34 23.76
N SER A 209 -13.02 48.13 22.89
CA SER A 209 -11.67 48.05 22.35
C SER A 209 -10.53 48.17 23.37
N GLY A 210 -9.36 47.59 23.05
CA GLY A 210 -8.08 47.93 23.66
C GLY A 210 -6.91 47.63 22.71
N ALA A 211 -6.10 48.65 22.38
CA ALA A 211 -4.93 48.52 21.52
C ALA A 211 -3.61 48.49 22.32
N ALA A 212 -2.55 48.00 21.67
CA ALA A 212 -1.24 47.70 22.23
C ALA A 212 -0.52 48.81 23.04
N ARG A 213 0.31 48.39 24.02
CA ARG A 213 1.75 48.74 24.04
C ARG A 213 2.60 47.91 25.01
N LYS A 214 3.89 47.77 24.65
CA LYS A 214 4.96 47.09 25.41
C LYS A 214 5.24 47.74 26.77
N ALA A 215 5.62 46.93 27.76
CA ALA A 215 6.61 47.30 28.76
C ALA A 215 7.41 46.05 29.20
N GLN A 216 8.74 46.09 29.06
CA GLN A 216 9.63 45.12 29.71
C GLN A 216 9.79 45.50 31.18
N ARG A 217 9.65 44.55 32.10
CA ARG A 217 10.42 44.50 33.35
C ARG A 217 10.48 43.08 33.88
N SER A 218 11.54 42.79 34.61
CA SER A 218 12.03 41.44 34.87
C SER A 218 12.18 41.14 36.36
N PHE A 219 12.42 39.85 36.65
CA PHE A 219 12.87 39.26 37.92
C PHE A 219 11.86 39.06 39.07
N LEU A 220 11.65 37.77 39.37
CA LEU A 220 11.42 37.16 40.68
C LEU A 220 10.26 37.70 41.56
N ALA A 221 9.07 37.16 41.29
CA ALA A 221 8.09 36.86 42.34
C ALA A 221 7.82 35.35 42.33
N THR A 222 8.07 34.66 43.45
CA THR A 222 7.71 33.25 43.63
C THR A 222 6.21 33.15 43.90
N ASP A 223 5.45 32.94 42.83
CA ASP A 223 4.00 32.92 42.91
C ASP A 223 3.49 31.68 43.67
N ARG A 224 2.92 31.91 44.85
CA ARG A 224 2.36 30.86 45.72
C ARG A 224 0.97 30.40 45.29
N HIS A 225 0.40 30.93 44.19
CA HIS A 225 -0.90 30.54 43.67
C HIS A 225 -0.89 29.34 42.71
N ALA A 226 0.26 28.75 42.42
CA ALA A 226 0.37 27.58 41.51
C ALA A 226 -0.25 26.27 42.05
N PHE A 227 -0.79 26.24 43.27
CA PHE A 227 -1.39 25.04 43.89
C PHE A 227 -2.90 24.86 43.65
N ASP A 228 -3.60 25.86 43.09
CA ASP A 228 -5.07 25.81 42.88
C ASP A 228 -5.50 25.47 41.45
N GLN A 229 -4.56 25.21 40.53
CA GLN A 229 -4.89 24.53 39.28
C GLN A 229 -4.62 23.03 39.45
N PRO A 230 -5.65 22.16 39.48
CA PRO A 230 -5.41 20.74 39.43
C PRO A 230 -4.62 20.44 38.15
N ILE A 231 -3.52 19.69 38.29
CA ILE A 231 -2.85 19.12 37.13
C ILE A 231 -3.92 18.29 36.41
N ASP A 232 -4.23 18.67 35.17
CA ASP A 232 -5.17 17.92 34.37
C ASP A 232 -4.46 16.64 33.93
N ILE A 233 -4.59 15.59 34.75
CA ILE A 233 -3.93 14.29 34.55
C ILE A 233 -4.39 13.65 33.23
N GLU A 234 -5.56 14.02 32.70
CA GLU A 234 -6.04 13.58 31.39
C GLU A 234 -5.30 14.26 30.21
N THR A 235 -4.56 15.36 30.46
CA THR A 235 -3.75 16.06 29.44
C THR A 235 -2.30 15.57 29.33
N LEU A 236 -1.86 14.65 30.21
CA LEU A 236 -0.51 14.08 30.16
C LEU A 236 -0.55 12.71 29.46
N PRO A 237 -0.30 12.63 28.13
CA PRO A 237 -0.34 11.36 27.42
C PRO A 237 0.75 10.40 27.93
N SER A 238 0.40 9.12 28.06
CA SER A 238 1.33 8.09 28.53
C SER A 238 2.55 7.96 27.61
N LEU A 239 3.75 7.88 28.18
CA LEU A 239 4.96 7.58 27.42
C LEU A 239 5.10 6.08 27.07
N PHE A 240 4.20 5.22 27.55
CA PHE A 240 4.22 3.78 27.33
C PHE A 240 3.08 3.26 26.46
N GLU A 241 1.88 3.80 26.64
CA GLU A 241 0.74 3.46 25.79
C GLU A 241 0.46 4.63 24.84
N PRO A 242 0.39 4.40 23.51
CA PRO A 242 -0.11 5.41 22.60
C PRO A 242 -1.57 5.74 22.93
N VAL A 243 -1.92 7.02 22.86
CA VAL A 243 -3.31 7.45 22.98
C VAL A 243 -4.07 6.90 21.78
N THR A 244 -5.01 5.98 22.03
CA THR A 244 -5.84 5.33 21.00
C THR A 244 -6.99 6.20 20.50
N VAL A 245 -7.11 7.43 21.01
CA VAL A 245 -8.04 8.44 20.47
C VAL A 245 -7.56 8.78 19.07
N GLN A 246 -8.42 8.60 18.05
CA GLN A 246 -8.13 9.09 16.70
C GLN A 246 -7.76 10.57 16.80
N GLU A 247 -6.57 10.94 16.29
CA GLU A 247 -5.97 12.28 16.47
C GLU A 247 -6.92 13.41 16.02
N SER A 248 -7.82 13.10 15.10
CA SER A 248 -8.90 13.95 14.58
C SER A 248 -9.97 14.40 15.60
N TYR A 249 -10.13 13.75 16.76
CA TYR A 249 -11.11 14.18 17.77
C TYR A 249 -10.61 15.30 18.69
N VAL A 250 -9.29 15.45 18.84
CA VAL A 250 -8.69 16.31 19.88
C VAL A 250 -8.30 17.68 19.33
N ILE A 251 -7.91 17.75 18.06
CA ILE A 251 -7.45 18.98 17.41
C ILE A 251 -8.51 19.44 16.40
N GLY A 252 -9.31 20.44 16.80
CA GLY A 252 -10.19 21.15 15.87
C GLY A 252 -9.37 21.99 14.89
N GLU A 253 -9.03 21.41 13.73
CA GLU A 253 -8.36 22.15 12.67
C GLU A 253 -9.29 23.26 12.14
N PRO A 254 -8.84 24.52 12.04
CA PRO A 254 -9.63 25.57 11.42
C PRO A 254 -9.85 25.26 9.93
N VAL A 255 -11.02 25.63 9.39
CA VAL A 255 -11.25 25.64 7.94
C VAL A 255 -10.23 26.58 7.29
N SER A 256 -9.32 25.99 6.51
CA SER A 256 -8.23 26.69 5.81
C SER A 256 -8.60 27.01 4.34
N PHE A 257 -9.72 26.48 3.85
CA PHE A 257 -10.25 26.76 2.52
C PHE A 257 -10.54 28.25 2.28
N SER A 258 -10.04 28.76 1.15
CA SER A 258 -10.25 30.14 0.72
C SER A 258 -11.31 30.25 -0.39
N SER A 259 -12.24 31.19 -0.24
CA SER A 259 -13.30 31.47 -1.23
C SER A 259 -12.91 32.48 -2.32
N THR A 260 -11.65 32.93 -2.36
CA THR A 260 -11.15 33.85 -3.39
C THR A 260 -11.38 33.27 -4.81
N PRO A 261 -11.91 34.06 -5.76
CA PRO A 261 -12.04 33.63 -7.15
C PRO A 261 -10.69 33.37 -7.82
N VAL A 262 -10.62 32.39 -8.71
CA VAL A 262 -9.37 32.00 -9.39
C VAL A 262 -9.60 31.86 -10.88
N HIS A 263 -8.65 32.32 -11.69
CA HIS A 263 -8.70 32.17 -13.14
C HIS A 263 -8.32 30.74 -13.56
N ARG A 264 -9.00 30.23 -14.59
CA ARG A 264 -8.67 28.97 -15.26
C ARG A 264 -8.05 29.25 -16.62
N LEU A 265 -7.06 28.43 -16.99
CA LEU A 265 -6.44 28.37 -18.29
C LEU A 265 -6.88 27.08 -18.98
N SER A 266 -7.41 27.19 -20.20
CA SER A 266 -7.67 26.02 -21.04
C SER A 266 -6.36 25.55 -21.68
N CYS A 267 -6.17 24.24 -21.75
CA CYS A 267 -5.06 23.56 -22.45
C CYS A 267 -4.99 23.91 -23.95
N GLY A 268 -6.09 24.42 -24.53
CA GLY A 268 -6.16 24.83 -25.93
C GLY A 268 -6.36 23.66 -26.91
N MET A 269 -5.84 22.48 -26.58
CA MET A 269 -6.04 21.23 -27.32
C MET A 269 -7.39 20.59 -27.02
N ASP A 270 -8.08 20.17 -28.08
CA ASP A 270 -9.23 19.26 -27.97
C ASP A 270 -8.71 17.82 -27.99
N MET A 271 -9.18 17.01 -27.04
CA MET A 271 -8.71 15.65 -26.77
C MET A 271 -9.89 14.67 -26.83
N ILE A 272 -9.63 13.40 -27.16
CA ILE A 272 -10.65 12.36 -27.31
C ILE A 272 -10.21 11.14 -26.50
N ALA A 273 -10.93 10.87 -25.41
CA ALA A 273 -10.83 9.60 -24.71
C ALA A 273 -11.93 8.64 -25.19
N TYR A 274 -11.88 7.37 -24.77
CA TYR A 274 -12.87 6.37 -25.13
C TYR A 274 -13.38 5.63 -23.91
N ASP A 275 -14.67 5.32 -23.90
CA ASP A 275 -15.27 4.42 -22.91
C ASP A 275 -15.18 2.94 -23.32
N ALA A 276 -15.69 2.08 -22.45
CA ALA A 276 -15.67 0.63 -22.63
C ALA A 276 -16.42 0.12 -23.88
N ASP A 277 -17.40 0.87 -24.38
CA ASP A 277 -18.18 0.51 -25.56
C ASP A 277 -17.56 1.09 -26.85
N GLY A 278 -16.50 1.90 -26.71
CA GLY A 278 -15.80 2.55 -27.81
C GLY A 278 -16.40 3.87 -28.25
N ASN A 279 -17.29 4.49 -27.47
CA ASN A 279 -17.75 5.84 -27.80
C ASN A 279 -16.63 6.86 -27.53
N GLU A 280 -16.55 7.88 -28.39
CA GLU A 280 -15.64 9.00 -28.22
C GLU A 280 -16.16 9.97 -27.15
N TRP A 281 -15.25 10.38 -26.26
CA TRP A 281 -15.45 11.39 -25.23
C TRP A 281 -14.56 12.59 -25.55
N PRO A 282 -15.03 13.58 -26.32
CA PRO A 282 -14.29 14.79 -26.59
C PRO A 282 -14.27 15.70 -25.36
N PHE A 283 -13.08 16.17 -24.98
CA PHE A 283 -12.89 17.07 -23.83
C PHE A 283 -11.78 18.08 -24.08
N LYS A 284 -11.84 19.19 -23.36
CA LYS A 284 -10.83 20.26 -23.41
C LYS A 284 -10.36 20.55 -21.98
N PRO A 285 -9.14 20.19 -21.59
CA PRO A 285 -8.71 20.37 -20.21
C PRO A 285 -8.62 21.84 -19.77
N GLU A 286 -8.97 22.12 -18.53
CA GLU A 286 -8.71 23.39 -17.85
C GLU A 286 -7.91 23.16 -16.56
N PHE A 287 -7.02 24.10 -16.23
CA PHE A 287 -6.25 24.10 -14.98
C PHE A 287 -6.22 25.52 -14.40
N HIS A 288 -5.87 25.71 -13.12
CA HIS A 288 -5.81 27.06 -12.57
C HIS A 288 -4.56 27.83 -13.02
N LEU A 289 -4.72 29.14 -13.16
CA LEU A 289 -3.61 30.08 -13.26
C LEU A 289 -3.30 30.61 -11.85
N THR A 290 -2.21 30.14 -11.24
CA THR A 290 -1.75 30.49 -9.89
C THR A 290 -1.12 31.88 -9.82
N TYR A 291 -1.95 32.92 -9.96
CA TYR A 291 -1.52 34.32 -10.11
C TYR A 291 -0.43 34.81 -9.12
N GLU A 292 0.66 35.27 -9.73
CA GLU A 292 1.54 36.41 -9.35
C GLU A 292 1.88 36.67 -7.87
N ILE A 293 3.18 36.59 -7.57
CA ILE A 293 3.78 37.46 -6.54
C ILE A 293 3.75 38.90 -7.08
N MET A 294 2.75 39.69 -6.67
CA MET A 294 2.63 41.11 -7.03
C MET A 294 3.75 41.96 -6.39
N PHE A 295 4.92 42.03 -7.03
CA PHE A 295 5.95 43.04 -6.73
C PHE A 295 5.57 44.41 -7.33
N SER A 296 4.55 45.02 -6.72
CA SER A 296 4.16 46.46 -6.68
C SER A 296 4.16 47.34 -7.95
N ARG A 297 4.61 46.87 -9.12
CA ARG A 297 4.58 47.52 -10.45
C ARG A 297 5.03 46.64 -11.62
N PHE A 298 5.63 45.46 -11.40
CA PHE A 298 6.01 44.54 -12.47
C PHE A 298 5.22 43.23 -12.39
N VAL A 299 4.49 42.93 -13.47
CA VAL A 299 3.93 41.60 -13.73
C VAL A 299 5.01 40.79 -14.46
N MET A 300 5.75 39.95 -13.73
CA MET A 300 6.44 38.82 -14.36
C MET A 300 5.47 37.64 -14.38
N ARG A 301 5.06 37.21 -15.58
CA ARG A 301 4.46 35.88 -15.75
C ARG A 301 5.55 34.86 -15.50
N LEU A 302 5.50 34.18 -14.35
CA LEU A 302 6.35 33.01 -14.11
C LEU A 302 5.84 31.85 -14.99
N PRO A 303 6.72 31.02 -15.61
CA PRO A 303 6.31 29.90 -16.46
C PRO A 303 5.48 28.80 -15.78
N GLN A 304 5.26 28.90 -14.47
CA GLN A 304 4.72 27.84 -13.62
C GLN A 304 3.26 27.44 -13.95
N HIS A 305 2.52 28.27 -14.68
CA HIS A 305 1.12 28.00 -15.02
C HIS A 305 0.94 27.06 -16.23
N GLU A 306 1.96 26.95 -17.08
CA GLU A 306 1.95 26.02 -18.22
C GLU A 306 2.25 24.58 -17.77
N ILE A 307 2.81 24.39 -16.57
CA ILE A 307 3.24 23.09 -16.04
C ILE A 307 2.07 22.08 -16.02
N HIS A 308 0.95 22.32 -15.33
CA HIS A 308 -0.16 21.36 -15.30
C HIS A 308 -0.70 21.02 -16.70
N VAL A 309 -0.76 22.01 -17.58
CA VAL A 309 -1.17 21.85 -18.98
C VAL A 309 -0.20 20.92 -19.71
N ASP A 310 1.11 21.18 -19.62
CA ASP A 310 2.13 20.44 -20.35
C ASP A 310 2.39 19.06 -19.75
N ARG A 311 2.31 18.90 -18.42
CA ARG A 311 2.29 17.59 -17.75
C ARG A 311 1.13 16.77 -18.26
N PHE A 312 -0.10 17.30 -18.26
CA PHE A 312 -1.25 16.56 -18.76
C PHE A 312 -1.12 16.22 -20.25
N LYS A 313 -0.56 17.11 -21.08
CA LYS A 313 -0.21 16.79 -22.48
C LYS A 313 0.80 15.64 -22.57
N GLN A 314 1.84 15.59 -21.72
CA GLN A 314 2.81 14.48 -21.70
C GLN A 314 2.14 13.13 -21.38
N PHE A 315 1.32 13.08 -20.32
CA PHE A 315 0.52 11.89 -19.98
C PHE A 315 -0.39 11.48 -21.14
N TYR A 316 -1.18 12.42 -21.66
CA TYR A 316 -2.16 12.14 -22.69
C TYR A 316 -1.53 11.75 -24.04
N ALA A 317 -0.41 12.37 -24.43
CA ALA A 317 0.35 11.97 -25.61
C ALA A 317 0.90 10.55 -25.49
N ARG A 318 1.34 10.12 -24.29
CA ARG A 318 1.78 8.74 -24.05
C ARG A 318 0.63 7.73 -24.14
N ILE A 319 -0.58 8.08 -23.69
CA ILE A 319 -1.79 7.27 -23.89
C ILE A 319 -2.08 7.11 -25.39
N GLN A 320 -2.11 8.22 -26.14
CA GLN A 320 -2.37 8.19 -27.58
C GLN A 320 -1.31 7.44 -28.38
N ALA A 321 -0.04 7.45 -27.94
CA ALA A 321 1.01 6.64 -28.54
C ALA A 321 0.78 5.12 -28.40
N GLY A 322 -0.03 4.70 -27.44
CA GLY A 322 -0.50 3.31 -27.29
C GLY A 322 -1.74 2.96 -28.12
N TYR A 323 -2.35 3.92 -28.84
CA TYR A 323 -3.50 3.66 -29.70
C TYR A 323 -3.07 3.02 -31.02
N ILE A 324 -3.93 2.15 -31.55
CA ILE A 324 -3.69 1.45 -32.81
C ILE A 324 -4.83 1.77 -33.77
N ASP A 325 -4.50 2.31 -34.93
CA ASP A 325 -5.45 2.91 -35.87
C ASP A 325 -6.37 3.98 -35.23
N GLY A 326 -5.83 4.73 -34.26
CA GLY A 326 -6.52 5.82 -33.57
C GLY A 326 -7.41 5.41 -32.39
N VAL A 327 -7.53 4.11 -32.09
CA VAL A 327 -8.36 3.58 -30.99
C VAL A 327 -7.53 2.86 -29.90
N PRO A 328 -7.99 2.83 -28.64
CA PRO A 328 -7.31 2.14 -27.54
C PRO A 328 -7.07 0.64 -27.75
N LEU A 329 -6.02 0.14 -27.10
CA LEU A 329 -5.62 -1.26 -27.13
C LEU A 329 -6.72 -2.21 -26.61
N PHE A 330 -7.48 -1.81 -25.57
CA PHE A 330 -8.59 -2.61 -25.02
C PHE A 330 -9.77 -2.79 -26.00
N LEU A 331 -9.91 -1.94 -27.02
CA LEU A 331 -10.89 -2.11 -28.11
C LEU A 331 -10.27 -2.90 -29.27
N LYS A 332 -9.06 -2.52 -29.70
CA LYS A 332 -8.43 -3.10 -30.89
C LYS A 332 -7.95 -4.53 -30.67
N TYR A 333 -7.25 -4.78 -29.57
CA TYR A 333 -6.68 -6.08 -29.20
C TYR A 333 -6.86 -6.36 -27.69
N PRO A 334 -8.10 -6.66 -27.24
CA PRO A 334 -8.43 -6.86 -25.81
C PRO A 334 -7.59 -7.95 -25.11
N GLN A 335 -7.04 -8.90 -25.87
CA GLN A 335 -6.13 -9.92 -25.36
C GLN A 335 -4.77 -9.36 -24.91
N LEU A 336 -4.26 -8.32 -25.59
CA LEU A 336 -2.99 -7.67 -25.29
C LEU A 336 -3.12 -6.58 -24.21
N SER A 337 -4.29 -5.97 -24.07
CA SER A 337 -4.56 -4.94 -23.06
C SER A 337 -4.41 -5.43 -21.62
N CYS A 338 -3.95 -4.56 -20.72
CA CYS A 338 -3.99 -4.77 -19.27
C CYS A 338 -5.41 -4.62 -18.68
N ILE A 339 -6.36 -4.07 -19.43
CA ILE A 339 -7.77 -3.87 -19.06
C ILE A 339 -8.63 -4.96 -19.71
N LYS A 340 -9.36 -5.71 -18.89
CA LYS A 340 -10.36 -6.70 -19.31
C LYS A 340 -11.76 -6.14 -19.12
N ILE A 341 -12.47 -5.90 -20.22
CA ILE A 341 -13.88 -5.47 -20.19
C ILE A 341 -14.81 -6.69 -20.05
N LEU A 342 -15.82 -6.56 -19.21
CA LEU A 342 -16.93 -7.50 -18.99
C LEU A 342 -18.24 -6.72 -18.84
N SER A 343 -19.38 -7.35 -19.10
CA SER A 343 -20.67 -6.81 -18.67
C SER A 343 -21.04 -7.31 -17.27
N TRP A 344 -21.86 -6.55 -16.54
CA TRP A 344 -22.38 -6.91 -15.21
C TRP A 344 -23.06 -8.29 -15.19
N THR A 345 -23.80 -8.64 -16.25
CA THR A 345 -24.43 -9.95 -16.37
C THR A 345 -23.41 -11.08 -16.46
N ILE A 346 -22.31 -10.91 -17.20
CA ILE A 346 -21.25 -11.91 -17.31
C ILE A 346 -20.44 -11.98 -16.01
N PHE A 347 -20.11 -10.84 -15.41
CA PHE A 347 -19.33 -10.77 -14.17
C PHE A 347 -19.99 -11.55 -13.03
N ASN A 348 -21.32 -11.43 -12.84
CA ASN A 348 -22.06 -12.17 -11.81
C ASN A 348 -22.31 -13.65 -12.14
N GLN A 349 -22.03 -14.10 -13.35
CA GLN A 349 -22.09 -15.52 -13.70
C GLN A 349 -20.79 -16.26 -13.39
N PHE A 350 -19.69 -15.54 -13.15
CA PHE A 350 -18.41 -16.15 -12.81
C PHE A 350 -18.37 -16.62 -11.35
N SER A 351 -17.84 -17.83 -11.17
CA SER A 351 -17.46 -18.33 -9.85
C SER A 351 -16.29 -17.56 -9.26
N THR A 352 -16.09 -17.66 -7.94
CA THR A 352 -14.92 -17.11 -7.23
C THR A 352 -13.60 -17.45 -7.91
N SER A 353 -13.41 -18.70 -8.36
CA SER A 353 -12.19 -19.13 -9.04
C SER A 353 -11.99 -18.43 -10.38
N GLN A 354 -13.05 -18.30 -11.18
CA GLN A 354 -13.00 -17.60 -12.48
C GLN A 354 -12.72 -16.10 -12.31
N LEU A 355 -13.35 -15.44 -11.34
CA LEU A 355 -13.05 -14.04 -11.03
C LEU A 355 -11.61 -13.87 -10.54
N SER A 356 -11.13 -14.77 -9.70
CA SER A 356 -9.76 -14.73 -9.17
C SER A 356 -8.69 -14.89 -10.26
N GLU A 357 -8.97 -15.66 -11.33
CA GLU A 357 -8.12 -15.74 -12.53
C GLU A 357 -8.20 -14.45 -13.36
N ILE A 358 -9.41 -13.93 -13.61
CA ILE A 358 -9.64 -12.74 -14.43
C ILE A 358 -9.01 -11.48 -13.80
N MET A 359 -9.04 -11.36 -12.46
CA MET A 359 -8.42 -10.27 -11.71
C MET A 359 -6.89 -10.28 -11.72
N ALA A 360 -6.24 -11.24 -12.41
CA ALA A 360 -4.84 -11.12 -12.80
C ALA A 360 -4.58 -9.92 -13.74
N LYS A 361 -5.63 -9.41 -14.41
CA LYS A 361 -5.70 -8.13 -15.14
C LYS A 361 -6.52 -7.09 -14.35
N HIS A 362 -6.50 -5.83 -14.78
CA HIS A 362 -7.51 -4.86 -14.35
C HIS A 362 -8.85 -5.22 -15.01
N VAL A 363 -9.97 -5.05 -14.31
CA VAL A 363 -11.28 -5.47 -14.80
C VAL A 363 -12.22 -4.27 -14.84
N LEU A 364 -12.83 -4.00 -16.00
CA LEU A 364 -13.88 -3.00 -16.15
C LEU A 364 -15.21 -3.69 -16.38
N VAL A 365 -16.17 -3.47 -15.48
CA VAL A 365 -17.51 -4.08 -15.54
C VAL A 365 -18.54 -3.02 -15.92
N THR A 366 -19.16 -3.15 -17.09
CA THR A 366 -20.14 -2.21 -17.64
C THR A 366 -21.57 -2.62 -17.31
N GLY A 367 -22.50 -1.65 -17.25
CA GLY A 367 -23.92 -1.91 -16.97
C GLY A 367 -24.20 -2.37 -15.54
N CYS A 368 -23.33 -2.03 -14.59
CA CYS A 368 -23.53 -2.25 -13.17
C CYS A 368 -24.72 -1.44 -12.64
N PRO A 369 -25.49 -1.95 -11.67
CA PRO A 369 -26.51 -1.19 -10.96
C PRO A 369 -25.89 0.02 -10.26
N PHE A 370 -26.47 1.19 -10.53
CA PHE A 370 -26.11 2.46 -9.90
C PHE A 370 -27.38 3.26 -9.58
N SER A 371 -27.24 4.30 -8.76
CA SER A 371 -28.38 5.16 -8.44
C SER A 371 -28.64 6.16 -9.57
N GLU A 372 -29.50 5.82 -10.53
CA GLU A 372 -29.89 6.69 -11.66
C GLU A 372 -30.39 8.09 -11.26
N GLY A 373 -30.84 8.27 -10.02
CA GLY A 373 -31.25 9.55 -9.44
C GLY A 373 -30.15 10.35 -8.74
N THR A 374 -28.89 9.91 -8.76
CA THR A 374 -27.74 10.64 -8.21
C THR A 374 -27.26 11.70 -9.20
N ARG A 375 -27.06 12.93 -8.72
CA ARG A 375 -26.55 14.07 -9.50
C ARG A 375 -25.51 14.80 -8.66
N PHE A 376 -24.68 15.61 -9.31
CA PHE A 376 -23.74 16.49 -8.61
C PHE A 376 -24.49 17.70 -8.01
N ASP A 377 -25.25 17.43 -6.95
CA ASP A 377 -26.11 18.40 -6.29
C ASP A 377 -26.08 18.23 -4.76
N LYS A 378 -26.93 19.01 -4.06
CA LYS A 378 -27.08 18.93 -2.59
C LYS A 378 -27.48 17.54 -2.11
N LYS A 379 -28.26 16.78 -2.87
CA LYS A 379 -28.76 15.44 -2.49
C LYS A 379 -27.69 14.38 -2.74
N GLY A 380 -27.01 14.42 -3.88
CA GLY A 380 -25.91 13.51 -4.22
C GLY A 380 -24.75 13.64 -3.22
N LEU A 381 -24.25 14.85 -3.00
CA LEU A 381 -23.16 15.07 -2.03
C LEU A 381 -23.59 14.73 -0.60
N ARG A 382 -24.87 14.92 -0.25
CA ARG A 382 -25.40 14.54 1.07
C ARG A 382 -25.37 13.03 1.32
N ALA A 383 -25.35 12.21 0.27
CA ALA A 383 -25.21 10.76 0.35
C ALA A 383 -23.78 10.31 0.73
N LEU A 384 -22.77 11.15 0.50
CA LEU A 384 -21.40 10.95 1.00
C LEU A 384 -21.26 11.46 2.44
N ALA A 385 -21.59 12.72 2.69
CA ALA A 385 -21.43 13.36 4.00
C ALA A 385 -22.36 14.57 4.20
N PRO A 386 -22.58 15.07 5.43
CA PRO A 386 -23.24 16.36 5.65
C PRO A 386 -22.58 17.48 4.84
N LEU A 387 -23.37 18.39 4.24
CA LEU A 387 -22.83 19.54 3.51
C LEU A 387 -21.98 20.46 4.41
N THR A 388 -22.25 20.46 5.72
CA THR A 388 -21.49 21.16 6.77
C THR A 388 -20.35 20.33 7.36
N ALA A 389 -20.05 19.14 6.84
CA ALA A 389 -18.92 18.35 7.33
C ALA A 389 -17.62 18.92 6.79
N GLN A 390 -16.63 19.06 7.67
CA GLN A 390 -15.26 19.41 7.33
C GLN A 390 -14.54 18.17 6.76
N ARG A 391 -13.80 18.35 5.67
CA ARG A 391 -13.06 17.30 4.95
C ARG A 391 -11.74 17.85 4.42
N ALA A 392 -10.80 16.93 4.21
CA ALA A 392 -9.64 17.16 3.38
C ALA A 392 -10.08 17.33 1.92
N ILE A 393 -9.73 18.45 1.30
CA ILE A 393 -10.05 18.79 -0.08
C ILE A 393 -8.75 19.19 -0.76
N THR A 394 -8.40 18.54 -1.86
CA THR A 394 -7.33 18.98 -2.74
C THR A 394 -7.80 20.23 -3.51
N ASP A 395 -7.18 21.38 -3.24
CA ASP A 395 -7.45 22.64 -3.91
C ASP A 395 -6.37 22.93 -4.97
N PHE A 396 -6.74 22.75 -6.23
CA PHE A 396 -5.83 22.93 -7.36
C PHE A 396 -5.44 24.40 -7.61
N SER A 397 -5.97 25.35 -6.84
CA SER A 397 -5.56 26.76 -6.91
C SER A 397 -4.46 27.12 -5.90
N VAL A 398 -4.09 26.19 -5.03
CA VAL A 398 -3.07 26.38 -3.99
C VAL A 398 -2.00 25.31 -4.17
N LEU A 399 -0.80 25.70 -4.61
CA LEU A 399 0.32 24.76 -4.73
C LEU A 399 0.91 24.46 -3.35
N ALA A 400 1.33 23.22 -3.13
CA ALA A 400 2.04 22.85 -1.91
C ALA A 400 3.34 23.69 -1.81
N PRO A 401 3.73 24.14 -0.60
CA PRO A 401 4.99 24.85 -0.43
C PRO A 401 6.15 23.94 -0.83
N THR A 402 7.11 24.48 -1.59
CA THR A 402 8.33 23.75 -1.95
C THR A 402 9.06 23.26 -0.70
N SER A 403 9.62 22.06 -0.76
CA SER A 403 10.38 21.41 0.31
C SER A 403 11.77 22.01 0.53
N GLY A 404 11.93 23.32 0.34
CA GLY A 404 13.19 24.05 0.58
C GLY A 404 14.27 23.87 -0.50
N ASP A 405 14.22 22.78 -1.27
CA ASP A 405 15.14 22.52 -2.37
C ASP A 405 14.82 23.39 -3.58
N ALA A 406 15.85 24.07 -4.12
CA ALA A 406 15.68 25.22 -5.00
C ALA A 406 15.26 24.87 -6.44
N ASP A 407 15.43 23.62 -6.87
CA ASP A 407 15.14 23.16 -8.23
C ASP A 407 13.75 22.53 -8.38
N ASP A 408 13.08 22.17 -7.28
CA ASP A 408 11.83 21.41 -7.32
C ASP A 408 10.62 22.35 -7.48
N THR A 409 10.17 22.53 -8.73
CA THR A 409 9.05 23.43 -9.03
C THR A 409 7.73 22.78 -8.59
N PRO A 410 6.95 23.40 -7.67
CA PRO A 410 5.86 22.73 -7.00
C PRO A 410 4.68 22.55 -7.96
N CYS A 411 4.47 21.31 -8.42
CA CYS A 411 3.32 20.93 -9.25
C CYS A 411 2.20 20.25 -8.46
N ASN A 412 2.45 19.86 -7.21
CA ASN A 412 1.44 19.15 -6.40
C ASN A 412 0.44 20.14 -5.78
N PRO A 413 -0.88 19.93 -5.97
CA PRO A 413 -1.91 20.75 -5.34
C PRO A 413 -1.97 20.49 -3.82
N SER A 414 -2.30 21.52 -3.05
CA SER A 414 -2.41 21.44 -1.60
C SER A 414 -3.69 20.74 -1.17
N VAL A 415 -3.60 19.92 -0.13
CA VAL A 415 -4.76 19.49 0.64
C VAL A 415 -5.07 20.57 1.68
N VAL A 416 -6.31 21.04 1.70
CA VAL A 416 -6.84 22.03 2.64
C VAL A 416 -8.05 21.50 3.38
N SER A 417 -8.34 22.08 4.54
CA SER A 417 -9.55 21.79 5.31
C SER A 417 -10.69 22.68 4.81
N GLY A 418 -11.74 22.06 4.26
CA GLY A 418 -12.92 22.75 3.72
C GLY A 418 -14.22 21.98 3.96
N LEU A 419 -15.36 22.57 3.60
CA LEU A 419 -16.67 21.95 3.75
C LEU A 419 -17.10 21.24 2.48
N VAL A 420 -17.94 20.19 2.60
CA VAL A 420 -18.57 19.54 1.44
C VAL A 420 -19.43 20.52 0.63
N GLN A 421 -20.00 21.54 1.27
CA GLN A 421 -20.68 22.66 0.60
C GLN A 421 -19.74 23.48 -0.31
N ASP A 422 -18.45 23.60 0.01
CA ASP A 422 -17.49 24.36 -0.80
C ASP A 422 -17.24 23.68 -2.16
N ILE A 423 -17.20 22.34 -2.19
CA ILE A 423 -17.12 21.57 -3.44
C ILE A 423 -18.33 21.89 -4.33
N LEU A 424 -19.54 21.83 -3.78
CA LEU A 424 -20.76 22.13 -4.52
C LEU A 424 -20.81 23.58 -5.03
N ASP A 425 -20.46 24.53 -4.15
CA ASP A 425 -20.47 25.95 -4.48
C ASP A 425 -19.48 26.28 -5.60
N ASN A 426 -18.33 25.61 -5.66
CA ASN A 426 -17.34 25.84 -6.70
C ASN A 426 -17.66 25.12 -8.02
N ALA A 427 -18.31 23.95 -8.00
CA ALA A 427 -18.88 23.34 -9.19
C ALA A 427 -19.95 24.24 -9.84
N LEU A 428 -20.94 24.66 -9.04
CA LEU A 428 -22.04 25.53 -9.51
C LEU A 428 -21.56 26.89 -10.05
N LYS A 429 -20.50 27.46 -9.47
CA LYS A 429 -19.91 28.74 -9.90
C LYS A 429 -18.82 28.57 -10.97
N ARG A 430 -18.41 27.33 -11.29
CA ARG A 430 -17.20 26.98 -12.07
C ARG A 430 -15.97 27.78 -11.64
N ASN A 431 -15.81 27.98 -10.33
CA ASN A 431 -14.73 28.78 -9.75
C ASN A 431 -13.49 27.90 -9.55
N LYS A 432 -13.33 27.28 -8.38
CA LYS A 432 -12.20 26.38 -8.12
C LYS A 432 -12.41 24.97 -8.64
N ILE A 433 -11.34 24.35 -9.13
CA ILE A 433 -11.22 22.91 -9.34
C ILE A 433 -10.86 22.26 -7.99
N LEU A 434 -11.73 21.41 -7.46
CA LEU A 434 -11.61 20.83 -6.11
C LEU A 434 -11.84 19.32 -6.13
N ASN A 435 -11.03 18.55 -5.39
CA ASN A 435 -11.21 17.11 -5.26
C ASN A 435 -11.28 16.69 -3.78
N GLY A 436 -12.43 16.17 -3.34
CA GLY A 436 -12.55 15.47 -2.06
C GLY A 436 -12.32 13.98 -2.28
N LEU A 437 -11.13 13.50 -1.88
CA LEU A 437 -10.69 12.11 -2.08
C LEU A 437 -11.09 11.15 -0.96
N ASP A 438 -11.43 11.65 0.23
CA ASP A 438 -11.75 10.81 1.39
C ASP A 438 -13.13 11.14 1.97
N PHE A 439 -14.13 10.35 1.57
CA PHE A 439 -15.43 10.28 2.23
C PHE A 439 -15.68 8.86 2.76
N PRO A 440 -15.26 8.55 4.00
CA PRO A 440 -15.45 7.22 4.58
C PRO A 440 -16.94 6.84 4.62
N LEU A 441 -17.29 5.70 4.03
CA LEU A 441 -18.66 5.21 4.00
C LEU A 441 -18.89 4.18 5.12
N TRP A 442 -20.05 4.28 5.76
CA TRP A 442 -20.46 3.42 6.87
C TRP A 442 -21.45 2.33 6.45
N LYS A 443 -21.90 2.33 5.20
CA LYS A 443 -22.81 1.31 4.66
C LYS A 443 -22.08 -0.04 4.64
N SER A 444 -22.78 -1.11 5.00
CA SER A 444 -22.28 -2.47 4.83
C SER A 444 -21.86 -2.71 3.38
N ARG A 445 -20.60 -3.10 3.16
CA ARG A 445 -20.11 -3.53 1.85
C ARG A 445 -20.93 -4.74 1.39
N GLU A 446 -21.30 -4.77 0.11
CA GLU A 446 -22.04 -5.89 -0.46
C GLU A 446 -21.16 -7.15 -0.45
N SER A 447 -21.74 -8.27 -0.01
CA SER A 447 -21.07 -9.57 -0.12
C SER A 447 -20.80 -9.86 -1.59
N ASN A 448 -19.60 -10.35 -1.89
CA ASN A 448 -19.15 -10.60 -3.25
C ASN A 448 -18.25 -11.83 -3.29
N THR A 449 -18.11 -12.41 -4.48
CA THR A 449 -17.47 -13.71 -4.70
C THR A 449 -15.95 -13.62 -4.88
N TYR A 450 -15.34 -12.43 -4.98
CA TYR A 450 -13.91 -12.28 -5.27
C TYR A 450 -13.06 -11.91 -4.05
N SER A 451 -13.66 -11.25 -3.04
CA SER A 451 -12.91 -10.57 -1.99
C SER A 451 -12.66 -11.48 -0.77
N VAL A 452 -11.41 -11.87 -0.53
CA VAL A 452 -11.02 -12.78 0.57
C VAL A 452 -11.07 -12.11 1.94
N ASP A 453 -11.01 -10.78 2.00
CA ASP A 453 -11.15 -10.01 3.24
C ASP A 453 -12.49 -10.26 3.95
N LEU A 454 -13.60 -10.25 3.22
CA LEU A 454 -14.95 -10.50 3.75
C LEU A 454 -15.10 -11.96 4.17
N ALA A 455 -14.66 -12.91 3.33
CA ALA A 455 -14.70 -14.34 3.63
C ALA A 455 -13.89 -14.69 4.89
N ALA A 456 -12.66 -14.17 4.99
CA ALA A 456 -11.80 -14.36 6.16
C ALA A 456 -12.31 -13.62 7.40
N TRP A 457 -12.98 -12.48 7.24
CA TRP A 457 -13.59 -11.76 8.35
C TRP A 457 -14.79 -12.53 8.92
N ASP A 458 -15.66 -13.01 8.04
CA ASP A 458 -16.89 -13.72 8.40
C ASP A 458 -16.59 -15.07 9.05
N TYR A 459 -15.78 -15.91 8.41
CA TYR A 459 -15.28 -17.15 9.01
C TYR A 459 -14.49 -16.90 10.30
N GLY A 460 -13.83 -15.75 10.39
CA GLY A 460 -13.10 -15.32 11.57
C GLY A 460 -13.97 -14.88 12.76
N GLN A 461 -15.30 -14.78 12.62
CA GLN A 461 -16.18 -14.39 13.72
C GLN A 461 -16.25 -15.48 14.79
N GLY A 462 -16.14 -15.09 16.06
CA GLY A 462 -16.18 -16.03 17.20
C GLY A 462 -14.90 -16.84 17.43
N LEU A 463 -13.87 -16.72 16.59
CA LEU A 463 -12.57 -17.36 16.84
C LEU A 463 -11.82 -16.65 17.98
N GLN A 464 -11.45 -17.40 19.03
CA GLN A 464 -10.67 -16.90 20.18
C GLN A 464 -9.34 -16.25 19.80
N SER A 465 -8.79 -16.60 18.63
CA SER A 465 -7.56 -16.05 18.04
C SER A 465 -7.72 -14.65 17.46
N THR A 466 -8.93 -14.07 17.51
CA THR A 466 -9.22 -12.73 17.01
C THR A 466 -10.11 -11.99 18.01
N GLU A 467 -10.08 -10.66 17.99
CA GLU A 467 -11.00 -9.86 18.79
C GLU A 467 -12.44 -10.09 18.31
N VAL A 468 -13.21 -10.83 19.11
CA VAL A 468 -14.58 -11.29 18.76
C VAL A 468 -15.55 -10.13 18.54
N THR A 469 -15.30 -8.99 19.16
CA THR A 469 -16.14 -7.78 19.11
C THR A 469 -15.64 -6.71 18.14
N ALA A 470 -14.50 -6.92 17.45
CA ALA A 470 -14.00 -5.95 16.50
C ALA A 470 -14.96 -5.83 15.29
N PRO A 471 -15.42 -4.62 14.92
CA PRO A 471 -16.16 -4.42 13.68
C PRO A 471 -15.23 -4.54 12.47
N PHE A 472 -15.74 -5.00 11.33
CA PHE A 472 -15.03 -4.86 10.06
C PHE A 472 -14.71 -3.36 9.83
N PRO A 473 -13.49 -2.98 9.40
CA PRO A 473 -13.08 -1.59 9.26
C PRO A 473 -13.68 -0.94 8.00
N THR A 474 -15.01 -0.96 7.88
CA THR A 474 -15.78 -0.51 6.71
C THR A 474 -15.39 0.88 6.24
N HIS A 475 -15.12 1.81 7.17
CA HIS A 475 -14.72 3.18 6.88
C HIS A 475 -13.34 3.29 6.19
N HIS A 476 -12.47 2.28 6.32
CA HIS A 476 -11.23 2.17 5.54
C HIS A 476 -11.39 1.33 4.28
N MET A 477 -12.43 0.49 4.17
CA MET A 477 -12.62 -0.45 3.06
C MET A 477 -13.72 0.00 2.07
N SER A 478 -14.39 1.13 2.33
CA SER A 478 -15.45 1.67 1.51
C SER A 478 -15.50 3.19 1.64
N TRP A 479 -15.42 3.88 0.50
CA TRP A 479 -15.26 5.32 0.43
C TRP A 479 -16.08 5.91 -0.72
N GLY A 480 -16.27 7.22 -0.70
CA GLY A 480 -16.72 7.97 -1.85
C GLY A 480 -15.74 9.09 -2.20
N THR A 481 -15.85 9.60 -3.42
CA THR A 481 -15.15 10.82 -3.85
C THR A 481 -16.12 11.80 -4.47
N ALA A 482 -15.80 13.09 -4.34
CA ALA A 482 -16.51 14.17 -5.00
C ALA A 482 -15.48 15.13 -5.59
N GLY A 483 -15.32 15.08 -6.92
CA GLY A 483 -14.42 15.94 -7.67
C GLY A 483 -15.20 16.83 -8.61
N THR A 484 -14.81 18.10 -8.72
CA THR A 484 -15.32 18.96 -9.80
C THR A 484 -14.73 18.53 -11.15
N GLN A 485 -15.32 19.02 -12.23
CA GLN A 485 -14.75 18.93 -13.57
C GLN A 485 -13.29 19.45 -13.59
N HIS A 486 -12.44 18.79 -14.37
CA HIS A 486 -11.01 19.05 -14.57
C HIS A 486 -10.08 18.76 -13.38
N THR A 487 -10.55 18.04 -12.35
CA THR A 487 -9.67 17.50 -11.31
C THR A 487 -8.62 16.54 -11.90
N LEU A 488 -7.38 16.58 -11.40
CA LEU A 488 -6.28 15.71 -11.85
C LEU A 488 -5.54 15.11 -10.66
N THR A 489 -5.71 13.82 -10.42
CA THR A 489 -4.82 13.08 -9.50
C THR A 489 -3.65 12.52 -10.31
N PHE A 490 -2.43 12.93 -9.95
CA PHE A 490 -1.17 12.45 -10.55
C PHE A 490 -0.88 10.98 -10.18
N LEU A 491 0.24 10.43 -10.67
CA LEU A 491 0.61 9.03 -10.43
C LEU A 491 0.76 8.73 -8.93
N HIS A 492 0.01 7.74 -8.47
CA HIS A 492 0.15 7.19 -7.13
C HIS A 492 -0.25 5.71 -7.14
N ILE A 493 0.10 5.01 -6.07
CA ILE A 493 -0.46 3.68 -5.75
C ILE A 493 -1.35 3.82 -4.53
N ASP A 494 -2.40 2.99 -4.46
CA ASP A 494 -3.14 2.84 -3.21
C ASP A 494 -2.27 2.13 -2.17
N SER A 495 -2.38 2.56 -0.91
CA SER A 495 -1.53 2.05 0.18
C SER A 495 -1.98 0.68 0.67
N ASP A 496 -1.17 0.06 1.54
CA ASP A 496 -1.50 -1.20 2.20
C ASP A 496 -1.76 -2.42 1.29
N GLY A 497 -1.33 -2.34 0.02
CA GLY A 497 -1.38 -3.44 -0.94
C GLY A 497 -2.81 -3.89 -1.27
N VAL A 498 -3.80 -3.03 -1.10
CA VAL A 498 -5.20 -3.31 -1.46
C VAL A 498 -5.39 -3.21 -2.97
N GLY A 499 -6.28 -4.03 -3.52
CA GLY A 499 -6.95 -3.73 -4.78
C GLY A 499 -8.04 -2.69 -4.57
N THR A 500 -8.43 -1.99 -5.63
CA THR A 500 -9.36 -0.86 -5.56
C THR A 500 -10.50 -1.01 -6.57
N GLU A 501 -11.70 -0.71 -6.13
CA GLU A 501 -12.92 -0.59 -6.93
C GLU A 501 -13.33 0.90 -6.95
N ASP A 502 -13.56 1.52 -8.11
CA ASP A 502 -14.23 2.84 -8.25
C ASP A 502 -15.36 2.73 -9.30
N GLY A 503 -16.49 3.39 -9.02
CA GLY A 503 -17.62 3.48 -9.93
C GLY A 503 -18.34 4.83 -9.83
N PRO A 504 -18.36 5.65 -10.90
CA PRO A 504 -19.15 6.87 -10.95
C PRO A 504 -20.63 6.60 -10.67
N GLN A 505 -21.21 7.43 -9.80
CA GLN A 505 -22.65 7.50 -9.53
C GLN A 505 -23.30 8.66 -10.29
N CYS A 506 -22.51 9.70 -10.61
CA CYS A 506 -22.79 10.71 -11.62
C CYS A 506 -21.47 11.31 -12.11
N GLY A 507 -21.50 11.98 -13.28
CA GLY A 507 -20.30 12.49 -13.93
C GLY A 507 -19.48 11.39 -14.60
N ALA A 508 -18.33 11.75 -15.15
CA ALA A 508 -17.39 10.83 -15.79
C ALA A 508 -15.94 11.13 -15.38
N LYS A 509 -15.10 10.08 -15.37
CA LYS A 509 -13.66 10.16 -15.10
C LYS A 509 -12.89 9.42 -16.20
N LEU A 510 -11.76 9.97 -16.64
CA LEU A 510 -10.74 9.23 -17.38
C LEU A 510 -9.79 8.59 -16.36
N TRP A 511 -9.75 7.26 -16.31
CA TRP A 511 -8.89 6.49 -15.43
C TRP A 511 -7.73 5.91 -16.24
N GLY A 512 -6.48 6.21 -15.87
CA GLY A 512 -5.30 5.71 -16.55
C GLY A 512 -4.39 4.90 -15.63
N VAL A 513 -4.02 3.70 -16.07
CA VAL A 513 -3.11 2.78 -15.35
C VAL A 513 -1.79 2.65 -16.10
N ILE A 514 -0.69 2.52 -15.36
CA ILE A 514 0.61 2.21 -15.93
C ILE A 514 0.62 0.78 -16.48
N SER A 515 1.10 0.64 -17.72
CA SER A 515 1.56 -0.62 -18.30
C SER A 515 3.10 -0.61 -18.33
N PRO A 516 3.79 -1.36 -17.45
CA PRO A 516 5.25 -1.42 -17.42
C PRO A 516 5.81 -2.00 -18.72
N ARG A 517 6.92 -1.45 -19.20
CA ARG A 517 7.69 -2.08 -20.29
C ARG A 517 8.48 -3.26 -19.72
N ARG A 518 8.76 -4.25 -20.58
CA ARG A 518 9.39 -5.53 -20.17
C ARG A 518 10.79 -5.40 -19.55
N SER A 519 11.44 -4.25 -19.70
CA SER A 519 12.72 -3.89 -19.08
C SER A 519 12.66 -3.80 -17.57
N LEU A 520 11.55 -3.32 -17.00
CA LEU A 520 11.46 -2.98 -15.57
C LEU A 520 10.06 -3.31 -15.02
N PRO A 521 9.86 -4.50 -14.39
CA PRO A 521 8.57 -4.88 -13.82
C PRO A 521 8.28 -4.10 -12.53
N LEU A 522 6.99 -3.94 -12.18
CA LEU A 522 6.56 -3.31 -10.93
C LEU A 522 7.16 -3.98 -9.69
N SER A 523 7.44 -5.28 -9.74
CA SER A 523 8.08 -6.00 -8.65
C SER A 523 9.54 -5.60 -8.40
N SER A 524 10.16 -4.79 -9.27
CA SER A 524 11.51 -4.29 -9.05
C SER A 524 11.52 -3.15 -8.03
N ILE A 525 12.44 -3.21 -7.06
CA ILE A 525 12.67 -2.10 -6.12
C ILE A 525 13.09 -0.81 -6.83
N TYR A 526 13.64 -0.93 -8.04
CA TYR A 526 14.08 0.22 -8.83
C TYR A 526 12.98 0.84 -9.69
N PHE A 527 11.79 0.23 -9.83
CA PHE A 527 10.75 0.77 -10.71
C PHE A 527 10.41 2.23 -10.41
N PHE A 528 10.23 2.55 -9.13
CA PHE A 528 9.88 3.89 -8.64
C PHE A 528 11.10 4.75 -8.26
N LEU A 529 12.32 4.19 -8.36
CA LEU A 529 13.60 4.90 -8.15
C LEU A 529 14.30 5.23 -9.47
N HIS A 530 13.80 4.69 -10.58
CA HIS A 530 14.41 4.88 -11.89
C HIS A 530 14.28 6.33 -12.31
N GLN A 531 15.33 6.92 -12.89
CA GLN A 531 15.34 8.31 -13.35
C GLN A 531 14.27 8.60 -14.42
N GLY A 532 13.76 7.57 -15.10
CA GLY A 532 12.63 7.68 -16.02
C GLY A 532 11.24 7.62 -15.36
N PHE A 533 11.13 7.43 -14.04
CA PHE A 533 9.86 7.44 -13.30
C PHE A 533 9.67 8.73 -12.53
N CYS A 534 8.58 9.43 -12.84
CA CYS A 534 8.20 10.66 -12.18
C CYS A 534 6.69 10.66 -11.88
N VAL A 535 6.30 11.18 -10.72
CA VAL A 535 4.90 11.21 -10.28
C VAL A 535 4.03 12.15 -11.11
N ASN A 536 4.59 13.30 -11.51
CA ASN A 536 3.85 14.41 -12.12
C ASN A 536 4.24 14.67 -13.59
N GLU A 537 5.11 13.87 -14.19
CA GLU A 537 5.55 14.01 -15.58
C GLU A 537 5.76 12.66 -16.26
N VAL A 538 5.87 12.67 -17.59
CA VAL A 538 6.20 11.47 -18.38
C VAL A 538 7.37 11.83 -19.29
N LEU A 539 8.53 11.21 -19.03
CA LEU A 539 9.77 11.44 -19.75
C LEU A 539 9.84 10.55 -21.00
N ASN A 540 10.65 10.92 -22.00
CA ASN A 540 10.81 10.10 -23.20
C ASN A 540 11.45 8.74 -22.86
N GLU A 541 12.31 8.76 -21.85
CA GLU A 541 13.09 7.66 -21.28
C GLU A 541 12.28 6.78 -20.30
N SER A 542 11.01 7.12 -20.01
CA SER A 542 10.16 6.34 -19.11
C SER A 542 9.95 4.90 -19.60
N ASP A 543 10.30 3.91 -18.77
CA ASP A 543 10.11 2.47 -18.95
C ASP A 543 8.64 2.01 -18.76
N TYR A 544 7.69 2.88 -19.06
CA TYR A 544 6.26 2.59 -18.98
C TYR A 544 5.45 3.32 -20.04
N ASP A 545 4.29 2.75 -20.31
CA ASP A 545 3.21 3.31 -21.13
C ASP A 545 1.92 3.37 -20.29
N PHE A 546 0.84 3.86 -20.89
CA PHE A 546 -0.46 3.96 -20.23
C PHE A 546 -1.55 3.30 -21.07
N GLU A 547 -2.48 2.62 -20.39
CA GLU A 547 -3.82 2.39 -20.92
C GLU A 547 -4.80 3.20 -20.08
N ALA A 548 -5.73 3.89 -20.74
CA ALA A 548 -6.71 4.74 -20.06
C ALA A 548 -8.09 4.63 -20.70
N VAL A 549 -9.11 4.60 -19.86
CA VAL A 549 -10.51 4.36 -20.22
C VAL A 549 -11.42 5.34 -19.49
N VAL A 550 -12.51 5.75 -20.15
CA VAL A 550 -13.55 6.58 -19.53
C VAL A 550 -14.51 5.70 -18.74
N LEU A 551 -14.65 6.04 -17.45
CA LEU A 551 -15.63 5.49 -16.53
C LEU A 551 -16.84 6.41 -16.46
N ARG A 552 -18.04 5.85 -16.62
CA ARG A 552 -19.34 6.53 -16.65
C ARG A 552 -20.26 5.95 -15.56
N PRO A 553 -21.44 6.54 -15.32
CA PRO A 553 -22.41 5.96 -14.40
C PRO A 553 -22.88 4.58 -14.89
N GLY A 554 -22.70 3.57 -14.06
CA GLY A 554 -22.92 2.16 -14.42
C GLY A 554 -21.65 1.39 -14.81
N ASP A 555 -20.49 2.04 -14.87
CA ASP A 555 -19.20 1.35 -14.96
C ASP A 555 -18.59 1.13 -13.56
N ARG A 556 -17.91 0.01 -13.33
CA ARG A 556 -17.06 -0.24 -12.15
C ARG A 556 -15.69 -0.75 -12.58
N PHE A 557 -14.62 -0.11 -12.11
CA PHE A 557 -13.24 -0.47 -12.42
C PHE A 557 -12.56 -1.13 -11.22
N TYR A 558 -12.05 -2.35 -11.41
CA TYR A 558 -11.31 -3.14 -10.42
C TYR A 558 -9.82 -3.13 -10.78
N MET A 559 -9.06 -2.38 -10.00
CA MET A 559 -7.61 -2.19 -10.13
C MET A 559 -6.85 -3.13 -9.18
N LYS A 560 -5.68 -3.60 -9.61
CA LYS A 560 -4.86 -4.56 -8.85
C LYS A 560 -4.09 -3.84 -7.72
N PRO A 561 -3.68 -4.56 -6.66
CA PRO A 561 -2.69 -4.08 -5.71
C PRO A 561 -1.44 -3.48 -6.36
N GLY A 562 -0.94 -2.37 -5.79
CA GLY A 562 0.33 -1.75 -6.19
C GLY A 562 0.34 -1.12 -7.60
N THR A 563 -0.81 -0.95 -8.24
CA THR A 563 -0.91 -0.37 -9.60
C THR A 563 -0.70 1.14 -9.56
N PRO A 564 0.31 1.69 -10.26
CA PRO A 564 0.42 3.13 -10.42
C PRO A 564 -0.64 3.63 -11.39
N HIS A 565 -1.37 4.66 -10.97
CA HIS A 565 -2.48 5.19 -11.75
C HIS A 565 -2.65 6.69 -11.57
N PHE A 566 -3.27 7.33 -12.57
CA PHE A 566 -3.67 8.73 -12.55
C PHE A 566 -5.15 8.83 -12.92
N VAL A 567 -5.83 9.89 -12.50
CA VAL A 567 -7.27 10.08 -12.71
C VAL A 567 -7.56 11.51 -13.13
N TYR A 568 -8.38 11.69 -14.16
CA TYR A 568 -8.82 13.00 -14.65
C TYR A 568 -10.35 13.12 -14.67
N GLY A 569 -10.89 14.16 -14.04
CA GLY A 569 -12.33 14.43 -13.99
C GLY A 569 -12.83 15.06 -15.29
N LEU A 570 -13.60 14.30 -16.08
CA LEU A 570 -14.20 14.79 -17.33
C LEU A 570 -15.45 15.64 -17.08
N GLU A 571 -16.15 15.39 -15.98
CA GLU A 571 -17.34 16.13 -15.51
C GLU A 571 -17.27 16.33 -13.99
N ASP A 572 -18.20 17.10 -13.40
CA ASP A 572 -18.41 17.10 -11.94
C ASP A 572 -18.92 15.72 -11.50
N ALA A 573 -18.08 14.96 -10.77
CA ALA A 573 -18.28 13.53 -10.54
C ALA A 573 -18.39 13.16 -9.06
N ILE A 574 -19.38 12.32 -8.74
CA ILE A 574 -19.47 11.60 -7.47
C ILE A 574 -19.18 10.14 -7.76
N CYS A 575 -18.14 9.56 -7.17
CA CYS A 575 -17.88 8.12 -7.22
C CYS A 575 -18.09 7.48 -5.85
N VAL A 576 -18.36 6.18 -5.89
CA VAL A 576 -18.28 5.29 -4.73
C VAL A 576 -17.28 4.19 -5.06
N GLY A 577 -16.43 3.85 -4.10
CA GLY A 577 -15.38 2.86 -4.25
C GLY A 577 -15.21 1.97 -3.03
N SER A 578 -14.45 0.91 -3.20
CA SER A 578 -14.10 -0.03 -2.12
C SER A 578 -12.65 -0.52 -2.27
N HIS A 579 -12.02 -0.82 -1.16
CA HIS A 579 -10.74 -1.54 -1.16
C HIS A 579 -11.00 -3.03 -0.92
N HIS A 580 -10.15 -3.87 -1.47
CA HIS A 580 -10.34 -5.32 -1.44
C HIS A 580 -9.02 -6.10 -1.47
N TYR A 581 -9.04 -7.32 -0.94
CA TYR A 581 -7.97 -8.30 -1.10
C TYR A 581 -8.50 -9.49 -1.90
N VAL A 582 -7.69 -10.05 -2.81
CA VAL A 582 -8.04 -11.23 -3.64
C VAL A 582 -6.99 -12.31 -3.44
N THR A 583 -7.42 -13.55 -3.17
CA THR A 583 -6.53 -14.69 -2.86
C THR A 583 -5.42 -14.91 -3.88
N THR A 584 -5.71 -14.75 -5.18
CA THR A 584 -4.74 -14.94 -6.27
C THR A 584 -3.72 -13.81 -6.39
N LEU A 585 -3.95 -12.64 -5.78
CA LEU A 585 -3.13 -11.43 -5.89
C LEU A 585 -2.32 -11.13 -4.62
N MET A 586 -2.15 -12.09 -3.72
CA MET A 586 -1.44 -11.87 -2.44
C MET A 586 0.06 -11.61 -2.64
N GLN A 587 0.65 -12.10 -3.75
CA GLN A 587 1.98 -11.70 -4.20
C GLN A 587 2.05 -10.20 -4.52
N GLU A 588 1.11 -9.66 -5.32
CA GLU A 588 1.02 -8.24 -5.63
C GLU A 588 0.65 -7.39 -4.39
N THR A 589 -0.18 -7.88 -3.48
CA THR A 589 -0.45 -7.22 -2.19
C THR A 589 0.83 -7.07 -1.36
N LEU A 590 1.68 -8.10 -1.30
CA LEU A 590 2.99 -8.01 -0.63
C LEU A 590 3.89 -6.95 -1.28
N GLN A 591 3.97 -6.94 -2.62
CA GLN A 591 4.77 -5.98 -3.38
C GLN A 591 4.27 -4.54 -3.15
N GLY A 592 2.99 -4.28 -3.41
CA GLY A 592 2.37 -2.95 -3.28
C GLY A 592 2.47 -2.39 -1.87
N LEU A 593 2.29 -3.21 -0.84
CA LEU A 593 2.45 -2.80 0.56
C LEU A 593 3.90 -2.41 0.88
N ILE A 594 4.91 -3.11 0.33
CA ILE A 594 6.32 -2.74 0.49
C ILE A 594 6.66 -1.44 -0.25
N HIS A 595 6.21 -1.24 -1.49
CA HIS A 595 6.41 0.04 -2.19
C HIS A 595 5.75 1.21 -1.43
N ALA A 596 4.51 1.02 -0.96
CA ALA A 596 3.79 2.01 -0.15
C ALA A 596 4.48 2.31 1.19
N PHE A 597 5.12 1.31 1.81
CA PHE A 597 5.88 1.51 3.05
C PHE A 597 7.20 2.27 2.83
N VAL A 598 7.98 1.85 1.83
CA VAL A 598 9.32 2.40 1.57
C VAL A 598 9.26 3.82 1.00
N LEU A 599 8.27 4.13 0.15
CA LEU A 599 8.15 5.40 -0.56
C LEU A 599 6.87 6.19 -0.21
N HIS A 600 6.27 5.92 0.95
CA HIS A 600 4.99 6.48 1.43
C HIS A 600 4.63 7.88 0.90
N LYS A 601 5.38 8.93 1.26
CA LYS A 601 5.02 10.32 0.93
C LYS A 601 5.23 10.69 -0.52
N PHE A 602 6.00 9.88 -1.26
CA PHE A 602 6.26 10.02 -2.68
C PHE A 602 5.21 9.31 -3.54
N LEU A 603 4.74 8.12 -3.13
CA LEU A 603 3.82 7.29 -3.94
C LEU A 603 2.38 7.18 -3.45
N THR A 604 2.05 7.58 -2.22
CA THR A 604 0.73 7.34 -1.62
C THR A 604 0.14 8.59 -0.98
N ASN A 605 -1.18 8.72 -1.06
CA ASN A 605 -1.96 9.86 -0.54
C ASN A 605 -2.59 9.59 0.85
N THR A 606 -2.71 8.33 1.26
CA THR A 606 -3.44 7.92 2.47
C THR A 606 -2.82 6.66 3.12
N GLN A 607 -3.29 6.29 4.32
CA GLN A 607 -2.95 5.06 5.03
C GLN A 607 -4.23 4.41 5.57
N HIS A 608 -4.31 3.08 5.61
CA HIS A 608 -5.44 2.35 6.17
C HIS A 608 -4.99 1.35 7.25
N PRO A 609 -4.43 1.80 8.40
CA PRO A 609 -3.84 0.89 9.40
C PRO A 609 -4.71 -0.31 9.84
N PRO A 610 -6.05 -0.18 9.98
CA PRO A 610 -6.92 -1.33 10.28
C PRO A 610 -6.91 -2.47 9.25
N THR A 611 -6.45 -2.25 8.01
CA THR A 611 -6.21 -3.34 7.03
C THR A 611 -5.25 -4.40 7.55
N ARG A 612 -4.31 -4.03 8.43
CA ARG A 612 -3.41 -4.99 9.11
C ARG A 612 -4.19 -6.01 9.95
N GLN A 613 -5.38 -5.68 10.46
CA GLN A 613 -6.26 -6.65 11.13
C GLN A 613 -6.90 -7.64 10.14
N ILE A 614 -7.25 -7.18 8.94
CA ILE A 614 -7.78 -8.02 7.87
C ILE A 614 -6.71 -9.02 7.40
N LEU A 615 -5.47 -8.58 7.11
CA LEU A 615 -4.38 -9.48 6.70
C LEU A 615 -4.11 -10.60 7.72
N ARG A 616 -4.14 -10.27 9.03
CA ARG A 616 -4.03 -11.26 10.12
C ARG A 616 -5.19 -12.28 10.11
N LYS A 617 -6.42 -11.84 9.82
CA LYS A 617 -7.58 -12.73 9.65
C LYS A 617 -7.48 -13.59 8.39
N ILE A 618 -6.99 -13.06 7.27
CA ILE A 618 -6.73 -13.82 6.03
C ILE A 618 -5.71 -14.94 6.30
N LEU A 619 -4.63 -14.67 7.06
CA LEU A 619 -3.67 -15.70 7.45
C LEU A 619 -4.32 -16.81 8.29
N ILE A 620 -5.10 -16.46 9.31
CA ILE A 620 -5.78 -17.44 10.18
C ILE A 620 -6.82 -18.25 9.39
N PHE A 621 -7.51 -17.61 8.44
CA PHE A 621 -8.44 -18.25 7.51
C PHE A 621 -7.71 -19.26 6.61
N PHE A 622 -6.61 -18.86 5.96
CA PHE A 622 -5.78 -19.78 5.15
C PHE A 622 -5.21 -20.92 5.98
N GLN A 623 -4.68 -20.65 7.17
CA GLN A 623 -4.19 -21.69 8.11
C GLN A 623 -5.29 -22.71 8.42
N ARG A 624 -6.50 -22.24 8.77
CA ARG A 624 -7.62 -23.12 9.14
C ARG A 624 -8.15 -23.91 7.96
N GLY A 625 -8.35 -23.28 6.80
CA GLY A 625 -8.83 -23.96 5.60
C GLY A 625 -7.83 -24.96 5.03
N THR A 626 -6.54 -24.59 4.98
CA THR A 626 -5.51 -25.41 4.32
C THR A 626 -4.75 -26.34 5.27
N MET A 627 -3.93 -25.78 6.16
CA MET A 627 -3.07 -26.55 7.07
C MET A 627 -3.87 -27.44 8.03
N LEU A 628 -5.00 -26.93 8.55
CA LEU A 628 -5.82 -27.64 9.53
C LEU A 628 -7.01 -28.39 8.90
N GLY A 629 -7.41 -28.07 7.67
CA GLY A 629 -8.57 -28.68 7.00
C GLY A 629 -9.89 -28.47 7.76
N GLN A 630 -10.08 -27.31 8.38
CA GLN A 630 -11.23 -26.95 9.22
C GLN A 630 -12.35 -26.19 8.47
N ILE A 631 -12.17 -25.97 7.16
CA ILE A 631 -13.18 -25.38 6.28
C ILE A 631 -13.58 -26.48 5.31
N PRO A 632 -14.81 -27.02 5.40
CA PRO A 632 -15.24 -28.10 4.54
C PRO A 632 -15.61 -27.59 3.13
N PRO A 633 -15.58 -28.42 2.08
CA PRO A 633 -15.81 -27.96 0.70
C PRO A 633 -17.22 -27.42 0.39
N ASP A 634 -18.19 -27.64 1.29
CA ASP A 634 -19.56 -27.12 1.22
C ASP A 634 -19.72 -25.76 1.93
N ASP A 635 -18.70 -25.28 2.65
CA ASP A 635 -18.68 -23.93 3.21
C ASP A 635 -18.49 -22.90 2.08
N PRO A 636 -19.35 -21.86 1.96
CA PRO A 636 -19.23 -20.85 0.90
C PRO A 636 -17.85 -20.16 0.86
N THR A 637 -17.17 -20.04 2.00
CA THR A 637 -15.85 -19.40 2.12
C THR A 637 -14.73 -20.28 1.54
N PHE A 638 -14.92 -21.60 1.44
CA PHE A 638 -13.92 -22.55 0.90
C PHE A 638 -13.39 -22.12 -0.47
N GLN A 639 -14.25 -21.53 -1.30
CA GLN A 639 -13.94 -21.01 -2.63
C GLN A 639 -12.82 -19.95 -2.64
N HIS A 640 -12.63 -19.23 -1.52
CA HIS A 640 -11.61 -18.19 -1.37
C HIS A 640 -10.27 -18.75 -0.86
N LEU A 641 -10.14 -20.06 -0.63
CA LEU A 641 -8.86 -20.68 -0.29
C LEU A 641 -7.95 -20.76 -1.53
N PRO A 642 -6.63 -20.59 -1.38
CA PRO A 642 -5.69 -20.66 -2.49
C PRO A 642 -5.51 -22.09 -3.00
N ASP A 643 -5.37 -22.26 -4.31
CA ASP A 643 -5.13 -23.58 -4.92
C ASP A 643 -3.68 -24.05 -4.69
N LEU A 644 -3.54 -24.85 -3.65
CA LEU A 644 -2.28 -25.44 -3.21
C LEU A 644 -1.68 -26.50 -4.15
N GLN A 645 -2.38 -26.90 -5.23
CA GLN A 645 -1.78 -27.70 -6.30
C GLN A 645 -0.92 -26.86 -7.25
N THR A 646 -0.97 -25.53 -7.14
CA THR A 646 -0.19 -24.59 -7.96
C THR A 646 0.92 -23.92 -7.17
N ILE A 647 2.01 -23.55 -7.85
CA ILE A 647 3.07 -22.70 -7.26
C ILE A 647 2.49 -21.35 -6.84
N ASP A 648 1.61 -20.75 -7.65
CA ASP A 648 1.01 -19.45 -7.33
C ASP A 648 0.12 -19.49 -6.08
N GLY A 649 -0.71 -20.51 -5.89
CA GLY A 649 -1.51 -20.66 -4.67
C GLY A 649 -0.65 -20.82 -3.42
N VAL A 650 0.45 -21.58 -3.51
CA VAL A 650 1.41 -21.69 -2.40
C VAL A 650 2.16 -20.39 -2.15
N LEU A 651 2.64 -19.71 -3.19
CA LEU A 651 3.29 -18.40 -3.05
C LEU A 651 2.33 -17.35 -2.47
N ASN A 652 1.04 -17.41 -2.81
CA ASN A 652 0.03 -16.51 -2.23
C ASN A 652 -0.16 -16.76 -0.72
N VAL A 653 -0.16 -18.01 -0.24
CA VAL A 653 -0.11 -18.30 1.22
C VAL A 653 1.19 -17.78 1.85
N VAL A 654 2.33 -18.03 1.20
CA VAL A 654 3.64 -17.59 1.69
C VAL A 654 3.72 -16.06 1.75
N SER A 655 3.15 -15.33 0.78
CA SER A 655 3.11 -13.86 0.80
C SER A 655 2.27 -13.30 1.94
N VAL A 656 1.10 -13.88 2.25
CA VAL A 656 0.32 -13.49 3.45
C VAL A 656 1.06 -13.83 4.74
N ALA A 657 1.74 -14.97 4.80
CA ALA A 657 2.57 -15.34 5.93
C ALA A 657 3.73 -14.34 6.12
N ILE A 658 4.44 -13.96 5.04
CA ILE A 658 5.50 -12.93 5.07
C ILE A 658 4.94 -11.59 5.56
N LEU A 659 3.78 -11.14 5.08
CA LEU A 659 3.13 -9.91 5.52
C LEU A 659 2.83 -9.89 7.03
N CYS A 660 2.30 -10.99 7.57
CA CYS A 660 2.00 -11.09 8.99
C CYS A 660 3.28 -11.31 9.84
N PHE A 661 4.28 -12.00 9.31
CA PHE A 661 5.59 -12.16 9.92
C PHE A 661 6.28 -10.79 10.11
N LEU A 662 6.19 -9.95 9.07
CA LEU A 662 6.61 -8.56 9.04
C LEU A 662 5.60 -7.58 9.66
N GLY A 663 4.60 -8.05 10.41
CA GLY A 663 3.42 -7.27 10.78
C GLY A 663 3.71 -5.97 11.54
N ASN A 664 4.79 -5.90 12.34
CA ASN A 664 5.29 -4.66 12.94
C ASN A 664 6.34 -3.95 12.05
N VAL A 665 7.19 -4.71 11.37
CA VAL A 665 8.26 -4.17 10.49
C VAL A 665 7.67 -3.28 9.38
N LEU A 666 6.48 -3.63 8.87
CA LEU A 666 5.75 -2.86 7.86
C LEU A 666 4.60 -2.01 8.45
N ASP A 667 4.71 -1.64 9.74
CA ASP A 667 3.83 -0.70 10.43
C ASP A 667 4.59 0.58 10.78
N PHE A 668 4.05 1.74 10.40
CA PHE A 668 4.72 3.03 10.60
C PHE A 668 4.84 3.37 12.09
N ARG A 669 3.97 2.80 12.94
CA ARG A 669 3.96 3.03 14.39
C ARG A 669 5.15 2.39 15.09
N THR A 670 5.78 1.37 14.52
CA THR A 670 7.03 0.79 15.04
C THR A 670 8.19 1.78 15.07
N TYR A 671 8.18 2.78 14.20
CA TYR A 671 9.25 3.78 14.09
C TYR A 671 8.94 5.10 14.82
N LYS A 672 7.71 5.24 15.33
CA LYS A 672 7.24 6.37 16.14
C LYS A 672 7.30 5.99 17.62
N ALA A 673 7.79 6.88 18.47
CA ALA A 673 7.55 6.75 19.92
C ALA A 673 6.06 7.02 20.25
N PRO A 674 5.52 6.54 21.38
CA PRO A 674 4.16 6.86 21.80
C PRO A 674 3.88 8.37 21.75
N ASN A 675 2.78 8.72 21.07
CA ASN A 675 2.29 10.10 20.90
C ASN A 675 3.26 11.04 20.16
N GLN A 676 4.19 10.49 19.37
CA GLN A 676 5.08 11.27 18.50
C GLN A 676 4.40 11.59 17.15
N HIS A 677 4.11 12.87 16.92
CA HIS A 677 3.64 13.39 15.64
C HIS A 677 4.66 13.18 14.50
N GLU A 678 4.19 13.06 13.25
CA GLU A 678 5.06 12.73 12.12
C GLU A 678 6.19 13.74 11.86
N SER A 679 5.92 15.03 12.06
CA SER A 679 6.90 16.10 11.88
C SER A 679 7.73 16.40 13.14
N SER A 680 7.43 15.78 14.29
CA SER A 680 8.11 16.09 15.54
C SER A 680 9.33 15.21 15.79
N LYS A 681 10.37 15.78 16.39
CA LYS A 681 11.54 15.03 16.87
C LYS A 681 11.19 14.34 18.21
N ARG A 682 11.69 13.12 18.40
CA ARG A 682 11.60 12.39 19.68
C ARG A 682 12.22 13.21 20.83
N THR A 683 11.62 13.14 22.02
CA THR A 683 12.30 13.58 23.26
C THR A 683 13.42 12.60 23.64
N LYS A 684 14.23 12.95 24.65
CA LYS A 684 15.27 12.05 25.17
C LYS A 684 14.66 10.78 25.78
N GLU A 685 13.56 10.94 26.49
CA GLU A 685 12.81 9.90 27.19
C GLU A 685 12.14 8.96 26.17
N GLN A 686 11.47 9.53 25.15
CA GLN A 686 10.93 8.78 24.02
C GLN A 686 12.03 7.99 23.27
N SER A 687 13.20 8.59 23.07
CA SER A 687 14.32 7.92 22.41
C SER A 687 14.85 6.76 23.24
N PHE A 688 15.03 6.96 24.56
CA PHE A 688 15.43 5.91 25.49
C PHE A 688 14.44 4.75 25.53
N LEU A 689 13.13 5.03 25.65
CA LEU A 689 12.08 4.00 25.70
C LEU A 689 12.00 3.19 24.40
N LEU A 690 12.10 3.85 23.24
CA LEU A 690 12.13 3.19 21.95
C LEU A 690 13.39 2.34 21.76
N GLU A 691 14.57 2.87 22.09
CA GLU A 691 15.86 2.22 21.79
C GLU A 691 16.26 1.13 22.81
N GLN A 692 15.76 1.17 24.04
CA GLN A 692 16.06 0.16 25.07
C GLN A 692 14.95 -0.87 25.27
N HIS A 693 13.70 -0.49 25.01
CA HIS A 693 12.52 -1.31 25.35
C HIS A 693 11.56 -1.53 24.18
N ASP A 694 11.87 -1.04 22.97
CA ASP A 694 10.99 -1.04 21.79
C ASP A 694 9.56 -0.56 22.12
N VAL A 695 9.46 0.40 23.03
CA VAL A 695 8.21 1.09 23.38
C VAL A 695 7.93 2.10 22.28
N ASN A 696 7.19 1.62 21.28
CA ASN A 696 6.78 2.33 20.07
C ASN A 696 5.27 2.62 20.08
N ALA A 697 4.74 3.24 19.02
CA ALA A 697 3.35 3.68 18.96
C ALA A 697 2.34 2.55 18.63
N ILE A 698 2.72 1.27 18.69
CA ILE A 698 1.77 0.14 18.59
C ILE A 698 1.14 -0.13 19.97
N PRO A 699 -0.21 -0.13 20.11
CA PRO A 699 -0.87 -0.44 21.37
C PRO A 699 -0.59 -1.87 21.86
N PHE A 700 -0.52 -2.07 23.18
CA PHE A 700 -0.24 -3.38 23.80
C PHE A 700 -1.09 -4.54 23.25
N SER A 701 -2.41 -4.35 23.12
CA SER A 701 -3.35 -5.36 22.62
C SER A 701 -3.11 -5.73 21.15
N GLU A 702 -2.78 -4.73 20.34
CA GLU A 702 -2.46 -4.95 18.93
C GLU A 702 -1.11 -5.65 18.77
N ARG A 703 -0.12 -5.32 19.61
CA ARG A 703 1.18 -5.99 19.63
C ARG A 703 1.07 -7.48 19.97
N LEU A 704 0.22 -7.85 20.95
CA LEU A 704 -0.11 -9.27 21.21
C LEU A 704 -0.71 -9.96 19.98
N SER A 705 -1.60 -9.26 19.26
CA SER A 705 -2.23 -9.79 18.04
C SER A 705 -1.25 -9.89 16.86
N ILE A 706 -0.24 -9.02 16.78
CA ILE A 706 0.88 -9.16 15.83
C ILE A 706 1.74 -10.37 16.20
N CYS A 707 2.11 -10.54 17.47
CA CYS A 707 2.90 -11.69 17.93
C CYS A 707 2.18 -13.01 17.61
N TYR A 708 0.89 -13.13 17.94
CA TYR A 708 0.08 -14.30 17.62
C TYR A 708 0.07 -14.59 16.11
N ALA A 709 -0.20 -13.58 15.26
CA ALA A 709 -0.22 -13.75 13.81
C ALA A 709 1.17 -14.10 13.24
N ARG A 710 2.25 -13.54 13.82
CA ARG A 710 3.64 -13.90 13.47
C ARG A 710 3.90 -15.38 13.77
N GLY A 711 3.47 -15.91 14.91
CA GLY A 711 3.63 -17.34 15.22
C GLY A 711 2.78 -18.24 14.33
N VAL A 712 1.57 -17.83 13.93
CA VAL A 712 0.80 -18.53 12.89
C VAL A 712 1.57 -18.55 11.57
N ALA A 713 2.13 -17.41 11.13
CA ALA A 713 2.91 -17.32 9.90
C ALA A 713 4.15 -18.24 9.95
N VAL A 714 4.90 -18.19 11.04
CA VAL A 714 6.03 -19.08 11.33
C VAL A 714 5.64 -20.56 11.17
N GLN A 715 4.49 -20.97 11.68
CA GLN A 715 4.02 -22.36 11.59
C GLN A 715 3.51 -22.73 10.20
N VAL A 716 2.86 -21.81 9.47
CA VAL A 716 2.48 -22.01 8.06
C VAL A 716 3.73 -22.16 7.17
N LEU A 717 4.77 -21.34 7.35
CA LEU A 717 6.03 -21.46 6.62
C LEU A 717 6.74 -22.79 6.93
N LYS A 718 6.80 -23.19 8.21
CA LYS A 718 7.32 -24.50 8.66
C LYS A 718 6.55 -25.67 8.03
N TRP A 719 5.23 -25.59 8.01
CA TRP A 719 4.35 -26.60 7.42
C TRP A 719 4.64 -26.77 5.92
N ILE A 720 4.50 -25.71 5.11
CA ILE A 720 4.76 -25.74 3.67
C ILE A 720 6.19 -26.27 3.39
N SER A 721 7.20 -25.79 4.13
CA SER A 721 8.58 -26.23 3.95
C SER A 721 8.81 -27.72 4.31
N LYS A 722 7.96 -28.32 5.15
CA LYS A 722 8.06 -29.73 5.55
C LYS A 722 7.22 -30.65 4.66
N VAL A 723 6.03 -30.24 4.22
CA VAL A 723 5.10 -31.14 3.50
C VAL A 723 5.17 -31.00 1.97
N CYS A 724 5.67 -29.89 1.45
CA CYS A 724 5.84 -29.69 0.01
C CYS A 724 7.22 -30.14 -0.47
N ILE A 725 7.28 -30.61 -1.70
CA ILE A 725 8.49 -30.89 -2.48
C ILE A 725 8.43 -29.92 -3.67
N PHE A 726 9.34 -28.97 -3.71
CA PHE A 726 9.49 -28.06 -4.84
C PHE A 726 10.55 -28.63 -5.78
N ARG A 727 10.31 -28.58 -7.09
CA ARG A 727 11.33 -28.87 -8.12
C ARG A 727 11.55 -27.63 -8.96
N ASN A 728 12.78 -27.40 -9.40
CA ASN A 728 13.11 -26.34 -10.36
C ASN A 728 13.05 -26.85 -11.81
N ALA A 729 13.41 -26.00 -12.77
CA ALA A 729 13.49 -26.32 -14.21
C ALA A 729 14.27 -27.61 -14.54
N ALA A 730 15.27 -27.97 -13.72
CA ALA A 730 16.09 -29.17 -13.92
C ALA A 730 15.50 -30.44 -13.27
N GLY A 731 14.31 -30.36 -12.67
CA GLY A 731 13.68 -31.44 -11.90
C GLY A 731 14.28 -31.66 -10.50
N SER A 732 15.33 -30.91 -10.16
CA SER A 732 16.04 -31.00 -8.88
C SER A 732 15.20 -30.47 -7.74
N THR A 733 15.13 -31.22 -6.65
CA THR A 733 14.40 -30.83 -5.44
C THR A 733 15.04 -29.61 -4.77
N VAL A 734 14.24 -28.57 -4.52
CA VAL A 734 14.63 -27.36 -3.79
C VAL A 734 14.03 -27.40 -2.39
N SER A 735 14.88 -27.47 -1.38
CA SER A 735 14.48 -27.43 0.04
C SER A 735 14.36 -25.98 0.53
N GLY A 736 13.42 -25.73 1.44
CA GLY A 736 13.33 -24.44 2.15
C GLY A 736 12.83 -23.25 1.32
N LEU A 737 12.18 -23.48 0.17
CA LEU A 737 11.67 -22.41 -0.71
C LEU A 737 10.89 -21.29 0.03
N PRO A 738 9.98 -21.57 0.99
CA PRO A 738 9.30 -20.51 1.74
C PRO A 738 10.26 -19.60 2.53
N TYR A 739 11.34 -20.16 3.10
CA TYR A 739 12.37 -19.38 3.79
C TYR A 739 13.28 -18.64 2.81
N ALA A 740 13.57 -19.23 1.64
CA ALA A 740 14.32 -18.56 0.58
C ALA A 740 13.58 -17.32 0.05
N PHE A 741 12.29 -17.46 -0.23
CA PHE A 741 11.46 -16.31 -0.64
C PHE A 741 11.33 -15.28 0.49
N THR A 742 11.18 -15.72 1.75
CA THR A 742 11.19 -14.80 2.90
C THR A 742 12.51 -14.02 2.97
N ALA A 743 13.66 -14.69 2.90
CA ALA A 743 14.98 -14.05 2.92
C ALA A 743 15.20 -13.10 1.72
N GLN A 744 14.69 -13.46 0.53
CA GLN A 744 14.70 -12.58 -0.64
C GLN A 744 13.92 -11.28 -0.36
N ILE A 745 12.69 -11.38 0.15
CA ILE A 745 11.85 -10.21 0.47
C ILE A 745 12.50 -9.33 1.54
N LEU A 746 13.10 -9.93 2.58
CA LEU A 746 13.83 -9.20 3.61
C LEU A 746 15.04 -8.46 3.03
N GLY A 747 15.82 -9.11 2.15
CA GLY A 747 16.94 -8.49 1.46
C GLY A 747 16.50 -7.33 0.58
N ALA A 748 15.46 -7.54 -0.23
CA ALA A 748 14.92 -6.53 -1.13
C ALA A 748 14.35 -5.33 -0.38
N LEU A 749 13.63 -5.54 0.73
CA LEU A 749 13.12 -4.48 1.60
C LEU A 749 14.26 -3.59 2.16
N LEU A 750 15.37 -4.19 2.58
CA LEU A 750 16.54 -3.44 3.07
C LEU A 750 17.28 -2.71 1.95
N SER A 751 17.54 -3.38 0.82
CA SER A 751 18.15 -2.75 -0.36
C SER A 751 17.30 -1.58 -0.88
N TYR A 752 15.98 -1.73 -0.90
CA TYR A 752 15.04 -0.70 -1.34
C TYR A 752 15.02 0.50 -0.39
N LYS A 753 14.93 0.26 0.93
CA LYS A 753 14.98 1.36 1.90
C LYS A 753 16.31 2.11 1.86
N LYS A 754 17.43 1.41 1.65
CA LYS A 754 18.72 2.06 1.47
C LYS A 754 18.73 2.93 0.22
N ALA A 755 18.35 2.39 -0.94
CA ALA A 755 18.34 3.13 -2.19
C ALA A 755 17.39 4.35 -2.12
N ALA A 756 16.21 4.20 -1.52
CA ALA A 756 15.29 5.32 -1.29
C ALA A 756 15.90 6.42 -0.39
N GLU A 757 16.68 6.07 0.63
CA GLU A 757 17.39 7.06 1.46
C GLU A 757 18.56 7.72 0.73
N ASP A 758 19.29 6.97 -0.09
CA ASP A 758 20.39 7.51 -0.89
C ASP A 758 19.87 8.51 -1.96
N GLU A 759 18.66 8.29 -2.51
CA GLU A 759 17.92 9.22 -3.38
C GLU A 759 17.09 10.29 -2.63
N GLY A 760 17.16 10.34 -1.28
CA GLY A 760 16.46 11.34 -0.46
C GLY A 760 14.93 11.18 -0.35
N LEU A 761 14.36 10.07 -0.83
CA LEU A 761 12.91 9.85 -0.89
C LEU A 761 12.29 9.46 0.46
N GLY A 762 11.18 10.12 0.81
CA GLY A 762 10.49 9.99 2.09
C GLY A 762 9.54 8.79 2.19
N GLY A 763 9.92 7.79 2.99
CA GLY A 763 9.08 6.64 3.34
C GLY A 763 8.24 6.80 4.61
N ALA A 764 7.94 5.67 5.25
CA ALA A 764 7.35 5.61 6.59
C ALA A 764 8.02 6.60 7.57
N PRO A 765 7.27 7.47 8.28
CA PRO A 765 7.84 8.51 9.13
C PRO A 765 8.77 7.95 10.21
N HIS A 766 9.93 8.60 10.40
CA HIS A 766 10.99 8.21 11.34
C HIS A 766 11.66 6.85 11.07
N CYS A 767 11.19 6.07 10.09
CA CYS A 767 11.85 4.84 9.67
C CYS A 767 13.14 5.17 8.94
N THR A 768 14.28 4.81 9.53
CA THR A 768 15.59 4.87 8.87
C THR A 768 16.05 3.47 8.45
N TYR A 769 16.95 3.34 7.47
CA TYR A 769 17.55 2.07 7.09
C TYR A 769 18.10 1.30 8.31
N ARG A 770 18.73 2.01 9.26
CA ARG A 770 19.24 1.43 10.52
C ARG A 770 18.14 0.84 11.38
N LEU A 771 17.03 1.55 11.58
CA LEU A 771 15.90 1.09 12.40
C LEU A 771 15.14 -0.05 11.71
N LEU A 772 15.00 0.01 10.38
CA LEU A 772 14.40 -1.08 9.60
C LEU A 772 15.25 -2.35 9.67
N SER A 773 16.57 -2.23 9.50
CA SER A 773 17.52 -3.34 9.63
C SER A 773 17.43 -4.03 10.99
N ALA A 774 17.42 -3.26 12.08
CA ALA A 774 17.28 -3.81 13.43
C ALA A 774 15.94 -4.55 13.64
N GLN A 775 14.83 -4.04 13.09
CA GLN A 775 13.53 -4.71 13.16
C GLN A 775 13.48 -5.98 12.29
N VAL A 776 14.15 -5.99 11.13
CA VAL A 776 14.32 -7.17 10.27
C VAL A 776 15.15 -8.26 10.96
N GLU A 777 16.30 -7.90 11.55
CA GLU A 777 17.14 -8.83 12.31
C GLU A 777 16.37 -9.45 13.48
N ASN A 778 15.65 -8.62 14.24
CA ASN A 778 14.80 -9.02 15.35
C ASN A 778 13.71 -10.05 14.97
N VAL A 779 13.07 -9.95 13.79
CA VAL A 779 12.09 -10.97 13.35
C VAL A 779 12.74 -12.24 12.78
N VAL A 780 13.93 -12.14 12.16
CA VAL A 780 14.66 -13.31 11.61
C VAL A 780 14.98 -14.35 12.68
N GLU A 781 15.17 -13.94 13.93
CA GLU A 781 15.43 -14.87 15.05
C GLU A 781 14.25 -15.80 15.38
N CYS A 782 13.02 -15.51 14.94
CA CYS A 782 11.85 -16.35 15.18
C CYS A 782 11.89 -17.71 14.44
N ILE A 783 12.73 -17.85 13.40
CA ILE A 783 12.80 -19.06 12.58
C ILE A 783 14.26 -19.47 12.37
N LEU A 784 14.74 -20.46 13.12
CA LEU A 784 16.13 -20.94 13.08
C LEU A 784 16.66 -21.22 11.66
N ASP A 785 15.85 -21.77 10.76
CA ASP A 785 16.28 -22.06 9.38
C ASP A 785 16.36 -20.79 8.51
N LEU A 786 15.49 -19.81 8.76
CA LEU A 786 15.62 -18.46 8.18
C LEU A 786 16.84 -17.74 8.76
N THR A 787 17.13 -17.87 10.06
CA THR A 787 18.33 -17.30 10.69
C THR A 787 19.60 -17.82 10.02
N LYS A 788 19.72 -19.15 9.85
CA LYS A 788 20.86 -19.75 9.13
C LYS A 788 21.00 -19.19 7.72
N LEU A 789 19.90 -19.15 6.96
CA LEU A 789 19.90 -18.67 5.58
C LEU A 789 20.22 -17.16 5.50
N TRP A 790 19.72 -16.37 6.45
CA TRP A 790 19.98 -14.95 6.55
C TRP A 790 21.44 -14.66 6.89
N SER A 791 22.06 -15.45 7.78
CA SER A 791 23.49 -15.35 8.10
C SER A 791 24.42 -15.77 6.96
N THR A 792 23.94 -16.63 6.04
CA THR A 792 24.73 -17.11 4.88
C THR A 792 24.31 -16.47 3.55
N ARG A 793 23.42 -15.48 3.58
CA ARG A 793 22.92 -14.79 2.37
C ARG A 793 24.04 -14.08 1.63
N SER A 794 23.89 -13.96 0.31
CA SER A 794 24.72 -13.05 -0.49
C SER A 794 24.60 -11.62 0.03
N GLN A 795 25.70 -10.88 0.04
CA GLN A 795 25.68 -9.43 0.32
C GLN A 795 25.30 -8.61 -0.91
N GLU A 796 25.17 -9.24 -2.08
CA GLU A 796 24.65 -8.59 -3.29
C GLU A 796 23.23 -8.07 -3.07
N PRO A 797 22.91 -6.84 -3.53
CA PRO A 797 21.57 -6.28 -3.40
C PRO A 797 20.51 -7.16 -4.06
N VAL A 798 19.43 -7.44 -3.35
CA VAL A 798 18.27 -8.14 -3.91
C VAL A 798 17.34 -7.09 -4.50
N THR A 799 16.97 -7.24 -5.78
CA THR A 799 16.35 -6.15 -6.56
C THR A 799 14.88 -6.41 -6.92
N SER A 800 14.35 -7.59 -6.58
CA SER A 800 12.99 -8.04 -6.90
C SER A 800 12.20 -8.45 -5.66
N LEU A 801 10.96 -7.97 -5.59
CA LEU A 801 9.91 -8.34 -4.63
C LEU A 801 9.00 -9.48 -5.16
N ALA A 802 9.26 -9.99 -6.36
CA ALA A 802 8.62 -11.19 -6.90
C ALA A 802 9.54 -12.40 -6.79
N PHE A 803 9.00 -13.58 -6.49
CA PHE A 803 9.76 -14.83 -6.50
C PHE A 803 10.26 -15.13 -7.93
N GLU A 804 11.57 -15.14 -8.11
CA GLU A 804 12.18 -15.21 -9.44
C GLU A 804 12.02 -16.59 -10.09
N GLY A 805 11.69 -16.60 -11.38
CA GLY A 805 11.56 -17.84 -12.16
C GLY A 805 10.43 -18.76 -11.71
N LYS A 806 9.39 -18.25 -11.02
CA LYS A 806 8.32 -19.06 -10.40
C LYS A 806 7.64 -20.04 -11.36
N GLU A 807 7.48 -19.65 -12.62
CA GLU A 807 6.94 -20.43 -13.72
C GLU A 807 7.78 -21.66 -14.09
N THR A 808 9.04 -21.71 -13.64
CA THR A 808 9.94 -22.86 -13.83
C THR A 808 9.89 -23.87 -12.69
N TYR A 809 9.13 -23.59 -11.63
CA TYR A 809 8.97 -24.50 -10.51
C TYR A 809 7.74 -25.38 -10.65
N THR A 810 7.84 -26.60 -10.13
CA THR A 810 6.67 -27.47 -9.88
C THR A 810 6.59 -27.82 -8.40
N ILE A 811 5.39 -28.19 -7.95
CA ILE A 811 5.12 -28.60 -6.57
C ILE A 811 4.51 -30.00 -6.53
N GLU A 812 5.01 -30.81 -5.60
CA GLU A 812 4.44 -32.10 -5.21
C GLU A 812 4.19 -32.11 -3.70
N TRP A 813 3.09 -32.72 -3.26
CA TRP A 813 2.80 -32.89 -1.84
C TRP A 813 3.32 -34.25 -1.35
N ARG A 814 3.97 -34.30 -0.17
CA ARG A 814 4.48 -35.55 0.40
C ARG A 814 3.34 -36.51 0.73
N VAL A 815 3.39 -37.72 0.16
CA VAL A 815 2.33 -38.73 0.31
C VAL A 815 1.94 -38.94 1.78
N GLY A 816 0.68 -38.68 2.11
CA GLY A 816 0.11 -38.89 3.44
C GLY A 816 0.22 -37.73 4.42
N TRP A 817 0.70 -36.56 3.99
CA TRP A 817 0.76 -35.34 4.81
C TRP A 817 -0.59 -34.97 5.45
N GLU A 818 -1.72 -35.26 4.78
CA GLU A 818 -3.08 -34.98 5.26
C GLU A 818 -3.41 -35.73 6.56
N LYS A 819 -2.71 -36.85 6.78
CA LYS A 819 -2.84 -37.75 7.92
C LYS A 819 -1.83 -37.42 9.04
N GLU A 820 -0.92 -36.47 8.84
CA GLU A 820 -0.02 -35.98 9.90
C GLU A 820 -0.82 -35.23 10.98
N LYS A 821 -1.21 -35.97 12.01
CA LYS A 821 -1.81 -35.42 13.25
C LYS A 821 -0.96 -34.35 13.92
N GLU A 822 0.35 -34.29 13.64
CA GLU A 822 1.29 -33.33 14.21
C GLU A 822 0.85 -31.87 14.06
N TRP A 823 0.13 -31.54 12.99
CA TRP A 823 -0.36 -30.18 12.74
C TRP A 823 -1.75 -29.89 13.32
N LYS A 824 -2.53 -30.94 13.63
CA LYS A 824 -3.93 -30.83 14.09
C LYS A 824 -4.07 -31.01 15.62
N ASP A 825 -3.28 -31.91 16.20
CA ASP A 825 -3.38 -32.34 17.60
C ASP A 825 -2.35 -31.62 18.52
N ARG A 826 -1.51 -30.73 17.98
CA ARG A 826 -0.45 -30.04 18.74
C ARG A 826 -0.98 -28.75 19.36
N GLU A 827 -1.02 -28.70 20.70
CA GLU A 827 -1.08 -27.46 21.47
C GLU A 827 0.10 -26.56 21.06
N THR A 828 -0.17 -25.64 20.14
CA THR A 828 0.83 -24.76 19.55
C THR A 828 0.58 -23.35 20.07
N ASP A 829 1.49 -22.85 20.90
CA ASP A 829 1.41 -21.50 21.41
C ASP A 829 1.92 -20.52 20.35
N TYR A 830 1.02 -20.14 19.43
CA TYR A 830 1.32 -19.16 18.38
C TYR A 830 1.68 -17.78 18.93
N LEU A 831 1.34 -17.45 20.18
CA LEU A 831 1.82 -16.20 20.78
C LEU A 831 3.33 -16.35 21.06
N TYR A 832 3.73 -17.42 21.75
CA TYR A 832 5.13 -17.69 22.08
C TYR A 832 6.02 -17.90 20.84
N ASP A 833 5.58 -18.69 19.86
CA ASP A 833 6.29 -18.94 18.59
C ASP A 833 6.51 -17.67 17.77
N GLY A 834 5.73 -16.61 18.03
CA GLY A 834 5.84 -15.32 17.38
C GLY A 834 6.51 -14.23 18.20
N LEU A 835 7.01 -14.48 19.42
CA LEU A 835 7.71 -13.47 20.21
C LEU A 835 9.13 -13.22 19.68
N THR A 836 9.45 -11.96 19.40
CA THR A 836 10.81 -11.51 19.08
C THR A 836 11.56 -11.03 20.34
N PRO A 837 12.90 -10.92 20.33
CA PRO A 837 13.67 -10.28 21.40
C PRO A 837 13.13 -8.90 21.83
N PHE A 838 12.72 -8.06 20.88
CA PHE A 838 12.13 -6.75 21.17
C PHE A 838 10.74 -6.87 21.83
N ASP A 839 9.92 -7.84 21.44
CA ASP A 839 8.65 -8.11 22.10
C ASP A 839 8.86 -8.53 23.57
N TYR A 840 9.86 -9.37 23.86
CA TYR A 840 10.24 -9.69 25.24
C TYR A 840 10.69 -8.46 26.03
N SER A 841 11.50 -7.56 25.43
CA SER A 841 11.94 -6.32 26.08
C SER A 841 10.76 -5.42 26.42
N TYR A 842 9.86 -5.20 25.46
CA TYR A 842 8.64 -4.40 25.61
C TYR A 842 7.72 -4.97 26.70
N PHE A 843 7.37 -6.26 26.65
CA PHE A 843 6.47 -6.87 27.62
C PHE A 843 7.08 -6.89 29.04
N THR A 844 8.40 -7.05 29.16
CA THR A 844 9.11 -6.95 30.45
C THR A 844 9.06 -5.52 31.00
N ALA A 845 9.31 -4.51 30.16
CA ALA A 845 9.24 -3.11 30.56
C ALA A 845 7.82 -2.72 31.00
N GLN A 846 6.80 -3.17 30.27
CA GLN A 846 5.40 -2.96 30.58
C GLN A 846 4.98 -3.66 31.89
N GLN A 847 5.38 -4.92 32.10
CA GLN A 847 5.10 -5.64 33.34
C GLN A 847 5.74 -4.94 34.54
N LYS A 848 6.97 -4.44 34.39
CA LYS A 848 7.66 -3.66 35.42
C LYS A 848 6.91 -2.36 35.72
N ARG A 849 6.49 -1.60 34.70
CA ARG A 849 5.67 -0.39 34.85
C ARG A 849 4.39 -0.67 35.65
N CYS A 850 3.60 -1.66 35.26
CA CYS A 850 2.36 -2.02 35.95
C CYS A 850 2.61 -2.46 37.41
N SER A 851 3.72 -3.14 37.67
CA SER A 851 4.13 -3.51 39.04
C SER A 851 4.49 -2.28 39.89
N ASP A 852 5.32 -1.38 39.35
CA ASP A 852 5.74 -0.14 40.02
C ASP A 852 4.54 0.80 40.28
N GLU A 853 3.59 0.88 39.34
CA GLU A 853 2.32 1.62 39.51
C GLU A 853 1.44 0.99 40.59
N SER A 854 1.28 -0.34 40.58
CA SER A 854 0.50 -1.06 41.60
C SER A 854 1.08 -0.86 43.01
N LEU A 855 2.41 -0.88 43.14
CA LEU A 855 3.10 -0.61 44.41
C LEU A 855 2.91 0.84 44.89
N LYS A 856 2.94 1.83 43.98
CA LYS A 856 2.66 3.24 44.32
C LYS A 856 1.21 3.43 44.79
N ILE A 857 0.24 2.83 44.10
CA ILE A 857 -1.17 2.88 44.51
C ILE A 857 -1.37 2.23 45.88
N ALA A 858 -0.75 1.07 46.12
CA ALA A 858 -0.80 0.39 47.42
C ALA A 858 -0.19 1.24 48.55
N ALA A 859 0.93 1.94 48.29
CA ALA A 859 1.55 2.83 49.27
C ALA A 859 0.64 4.03 49.63
N LEU A 860 0.04 4.68 48.62
CA LEU A 860 -0.91 5.79 48.83
C LEU A 860 -2.13 5.36 49.65
N MET A 861 -2.67 4.16 49.39
CA MET A 861 -3.79 3.60 50.17
C MET A 861 -3.43 3.32 51.63
N VAL A 862 -2.17 3.01 51.94
CA VAL A 862 -1.70 2.80 53.33
C VAL A 862 -1.57 4.13 54.07
N ASP A 863 -1.06 5.18 53.42
CA ASP A 863 -0.89 6.50 54.03
C ASP A 863 -2.24 7.21 54.31
N GLU A 864 -3.23 7.09 53.42
CA GLU A 864 -4.58 7.60 53.69
C GLU A 864 -5.36 6.75 54.73
N GLY A 865 -4.97 5.49 54.92
CA GLY A 865 -5.51 4.59 55.93
C GLY A 865 -5.01 4.84 57.37
N GLY A 866 -4.03 5.73 57.56
CA GLY A 866 -3.53 6.11 58.87
C GLY A 866 -4.64 6.68 59.78
N PRO A 867 -4.69 6.32 61.07
CA PRO A 867 -5.83 6.65 61.93
C PRO A 867 -5.99 8.17 62.09
N SER A 868 -6.96 8.73 61.36
CA SER A 868 -7.34 10.13 61.48
C SER A 868 -7.71 10.42 62.94
N LYS A 869 -6.80 11.04 63.68
CA LYS A 869 -7.05 11.64 64.99
C LYS A 869 -7.87 12.91 64.78
N ARG A 870 -9.12 12.75 64.30
CA ARG A 870 -10.18 13.76 64.42
C ARG A 870 -10.45 13.98 65.90
N ARG A 871 -9.63 14.83 66.52
CA ARG A 871 -9.90 15.45 67.82
C ARG A 871 -11.23 16.17 67.71
N ARG A 872 -12.31 15.53 68.17
CA ARG A 872 -13.52 16.25 68.59
C ARG A 872 -13.09 17.18 69.73
N LYS A 873 -13.00 18.47 69.44
CA LYS A 873 -13.12 19.50 70.48
C LYS A 873 -14.62 19.63 70.79
N TYR A 874 -15.01 19.11 71.95
CA TYR A 874 -15.90 19.85 72.83
C TYR A 874 -15.03 20.76 73.71
#